data_AF-A0A957LHM1-F1
#
_entry.id   AF-A0A957LHM1-F1
#
_cell.length_a   1.000
_cell.length_b   1.000
_cell.length_c   1.000
_cell.angle_alpha   90.00
_cell.angle_beta   90.00
_cell.angle_gamma   90.00
#
_symmetry.space_group_name_H-M   'P 1'
#
loop_
_entity.id
_entity.type
_entity.pdbx_description
1 polymer ?
#
loop_
_entity_poly.entity_id
_entity_poly.type
_entity_poly.pdbx_seq_one_letter_code
_entity_poly.pdbx_strand_id
1 'polypeptide(L)'
;MHRLIPDFILHRYEQSETTDSFPAVCLLVDISGFTPLTNALVDHGIQGAEILADLLAAVFNPLVTIVHQQNGFIANFVGDAFKAIFPLQDNTTYQRALTAACRIRDHISQHNRFDTPFGSFSFAVKLAIADGSVEWGIWRYENPTAAQQAVYYFEGEGLAACLAADSIAQAGDLVITQAVYNHLQPLLPKSRLVANDHWQAGDVSAAHWLPPLNTAPASTEIDPAATAFYPLELLQSRTRGEFRQVVTVFINLQTIPEADTFAPLFLKLLEEYGGYLGRMGRIGSQDQGTTLLLLWGAPHSFENNIARALQFTLALQSGTTVPFKVGITHHLAFAGFVGSPEREEYTCYGSYVNQAARQMSAADWGEIWLDAETAIQAEAAFRVVYNGTIPLKGFDRPQPIYQLVGQYASTDNLLYTTSTMFGREQEFNTLLAAIQPLLDGRFGGLITIRGEAGIGKSRLLNEFFQAEFVTTHTQIFICQTDEILRQSLNPFIYWLRRYFDQSAAASKIENKNRFQNKFNPLVAQTAAALQPELERVHSFLGALLGLRWPNSLYEQVESKLRFDNTLQAIVTLLKAASEQRPVILVLEDVHWLDPDSQQLIEMILRQTDHFPLMLLATTRPAESDVAWISLPAPIPQTTIELQALPNEVLNELAQMLLNGPITADLLAIMTHRAEGNPFFVEQLLLYLQEQRLLRKQEGVWTIRDHDHLQSTLPRDVRAVLVARLDRLTNEVKQVVQTAAVLGREFSVRVLMQMLREDEL
;
A
#
# COMPACT_ATOMS: atom_id res chain seq x y z
N MET A 1 -4.64 -4.41 -27.98
CA MET A 1 -3.53 -5.05 -27.26
C MET A 1 -2.43 -4.03 -27.20
N HIS A 2 -1.81 -3.88 -26.03
CA HIS A 2 -0.86 -2.79 -25.76
C HIS A 2 0.59 -3.24 -25.99
N ARG A 3 1.39 -2.38 -26.65
CA ARG A 3 2.81 -2.67 -26.94
C ARG A 3 3.72 -2.03 -25.91
N LEU A 4 3.88 -2.73 -24.79
CA LEU A 4 4.56 -2.18 -23.61
C LEU A 4 6.09 -2.29 -23.62
N ILE A 5 6.64 -3.04 -24.58
CA ILE A 5 8.05 -3.41 -24.60
C ILE A 5 8.59 -3.11 -26.00
N PRO A 6 9.80 -2.52 -26.12
CA PRO A 6 10.46 -2.40 -27.41
C PRO A 6 10.76 -3.79 -28.00
N ASP A 7 10.50 -3.99 -29.29
CA ASP A 7 10.83 -5.25 -30.00
C ASP A 7 12.31 -5.64 -29.83
N PHE A 8 13.20 -4.64 -29.68
CA PHE A 8 14.61 -4.82 -29.34
C PHE A 8 14.79 -5.67 -28.07
N ILE A 9 14.05 -5.38 -27.00
CA ILE A 9 14.15 -6.10 -25.72
C ILE A 9 13.51 -7.47 -25.81
N LEU A 10 12.37 -7.61 -26.50
CA LEU A 10 11.71 -8.90 -26.70
C LEU A 10 12.65 -9.91 -27.38
N HIS A 11 13.28 -9.50 -28.49
CA HIS A 11 14.20 -10.36 -29.22
C HIS A 11 15.41 -10.81 -28.37
N ARG A 12 15.95 -9.89 -27.56
CA ARG A 12 17.09 -10.17 -26.66
C ARG A 12 16.68 -11.09 -25.50
N TYR A 13 15.47 -10.90 -24.98
CA TYR A 13 14.92 -11.75 -23.93
C TYR A 13 14.77 -13.20 -24.40
N GLU A 14 14.24 -13.41 -25.60
CA GLU A 14 14.12 -14.73 -26.25
C GLU A 14 15.49 -15.39 -26.48
N GLN A 15 16.50 -14.60 -26.82
CA GLN A 15 17.88 -15.05 -26.98
C GLN A 15 18.59 -15.35 -25.65
N SER A 16 17.90 -15.18 -24.51
CA SER A 16 18.46 -15.32 -23.17
C SER A 16 19.62 -14.37 -22.88
N GLU A 17 19.69 -13.25 -23.59
CA GLU A 17 20.63 -12.18 -23.30
C GLU A 17 20.12 -11.34 -22.11
N THR A 18 21.05 -10.85 -21.29
CA THR A 18 20.73 -10.15 -20.03
C THR A 18 21.22 -8.72 -20.00
N THR A 19 22.32 -8.39 -20.69
CA THR A 19 22.84 -7.02 -20.80
C THR A 19 23.86 -6.94 -21.93
N ASP A 20 23.95 -5.79 -22.59
CA ASP A 20 25.00 -5.45 -23.55
C ASP A 20 25.05 -3.92 -23.74
N SER A 21 25.97 -3.44 -24.56
CA SER A 21 26.07 -2.04 -24.95
C SER A 21 26.29 -1.88 -26.45
N PHE A 22 25.77 -0.79 -27.03
CA PHE A 22 25.97 -0.49 -28.44
C PHE A 22 26.03 1.03 -28.68
N PRO A 23 26.79 1.48 -29.68
CA PRO A 23 26.80 2.89 -30.05
C PRO A 23 25.46 3.30 -30.66
N ALA A 24 24.91 4.43 -30.24
CA ALA A 24 23.69 4.99 -30.82
C ALA A 24 23.69 6.52 -30.86
N VAL A 25 22.81 7.06 -31.70
CA VAL A 25 22.34 8.44 -31.58
C VAL A 25 21.04 8.41 -30.80
N CYS A 26 20.97 9.18 -29.72
CA CYS A 26 19.81 9.29 -28.84
C CYS A 26 19.07 10.60 -29.12
N LEU A 27 17.75 10.56 -28.98
CA LEU A 27 16.86 11.72 -29.08
C LEU A 27 15.96 11.74 -27.84
N LEU A 28 15.99 12.82 -27.08
CA LEU A 28 15.00 13.09 -26.04
C LEU A 28 13.96 14.06 -26.57
N VAL A 29 12.69 13.74 -26.34
CA VAL A 29 11.53 14.56 -26.72
C VAL A 29 10.76 14.89 -25.46
N ASP A 30 10.89 16.11 -24.96
CA ASP A 30 10.20 16.62 -23.78
C ASP A 30 9.02 17.52 -24.19
N ILE A 31 7.82 17.21 -23.73
CA ILE A 31 6.59 17.89 -24.14
C ILE A 31 6.00 18.61 -22.93
N SER A 32 6.00 19.93 -22.97
CA SER A 32 5.35 20.73 -21.93
C SER A 32 3.84 20.85 -22.19
N GLY A 33 3.03 20.80 -21.12
CA GLY A 33 1.58 21.10 -21.16
C GLY A 33 0.66 20.07 -20.49
N PHE A 34 1.18 18.89 -20.10
CA PHE A 34 0.35 17.83 -19.53
C PHE A 34 -0.01 18.03 -18.07
N THR A 35 0.87 18.59 -17.24
CA THR A 35 0.53 18.83 -15.82
C THR A 35 -0.71 19.75 -15.65
N PRO A 36 -0.83 20.91 -16.34
CA PRO A 36 -2.06 21.71 -16.33
C PRO A 36 -3.29 20.95 -16.83
N LEU A 37 -3.12 20.12 -17.86
CA LEU A 37 -4.19 19.28 -18.42
C LEU A 37 -4.72 18.28 -17.39
N THR A 38 -3.83 17.51 -16.75
CA THR A 38 -4.21 16.52 -15.74
C THR A 38 -4.93 17.18 -14.56
N ASN A 39 -4.43 18.33 -14.08
CA ASN A 39 -5.05 19.08 -12.99
C ASN A 39 -6.45 19.58 -13.36
N ALA A 40 -6.65 20.06 -14.59
CA ALA A 40 -7.95 20.53 -15.06
C ALA A 40 -8.97 19.39 -15.22
N LEU A 41 -8.52 18.20 -15.58
CA LEU A 41 -9.40 17.06 -15.88
C LEU A 41 -9.69 16.15 -14.67
N VAL A 42 -8.89 16.23 -13.60
CA VAL A 42 -9.05 15.38 -12.40
C VAL A 42 -10.43 15.50 -11.77
N ASP A 43 -10.99 16.72 -11.74
CA ASP A 43 -12.29 17.02 -11.12
C ASP A 43 -13.49 16.53 -11.94
N HIS A 44 -13.26 16.04 -13.16
CA HIS A 44 -14.28 15.60 -14.11
C HIS A 44 -14.44 14.07 -14.17
N GLY A 45 -13.80 13.32 -13.27
CA GLY A 45 -14.01 11.88 -13.10
C GLY A 45 -13.75 11.08 -14.39
N ILE A 46 -14.65 10.13 -14.72
CA ILE A 46 -14.51 9.22 -15.87
C ILE A 46 -14.34 10.00 -17.18
N GLN A 47 -15.17 11.03 -17.41
CA GLN A 47 -15.12 11.83 -18.62
C GLN A 47 -13.80 12.60 -18.74
N GLY A 48 -13.26 13.10 -17.62
CA GLY A 48 -11.94 13.72 -17.58
C GLY A 48 -10.83 12.74 -17.95
N ALA A 49 -10.89 11.50 -17.45
CA ALA A 49 -9.91 10.46 -17.74
C ALA A 49 -9.92 10.02 -19.21
N GLU A 50 -11.10 9.86 -19.81
CA GLU A 50 -11.22 9.53 -21.24
C GLU A 50 -10.61 10.62 -22.13
N ILE A 51 -10.95 11.89 -21.87
CA ILE A 51 -10.40 13.03 -22.62
C ILE A 51 -8.88 13.12 -22.46
N LEU A 52 -8.37 12.92 -21.24
CA LEU A 52 -6.94 12.93 -20.98
C LEU A 52 -6.22 11.82 -21.76
N ALA A 53 -6.77 10.60 -21.75
CA ALA A 53 -6.21 9.47 -22.48
C ALA A 53 -6.20 9.71 -24.00
N ASP A 54 -7.30 10.25 -24.55
CA ASP A 54 -7.40 10.53 -25.98
C ASP A 54 -6.48 11.67 -26.41
N LEU A 55 -6.30 12.70 -25.58
CA LEU A 55 -5.34 13.77 -25.85
C LEU A 55 -3.89 13.29 -25.77
N LEU A 56 -3.54 12.48 -24.77
CA LEU A 56 -2.23 11.86 -24.67
C LEU A 56 -1.94 11.04 -25.94
N ALA A 57 -2.87 10.20 -26.36
CA ALA A 57 -2.74 9.44 -27.59
C ALA A 57 -2.61 10.35 -28.83
N ALA A 58 -3.43 11.39 -28.94
CA ALA A 58 -3.39 12.33 -30.07
C ALA A 58 -2.05 13.08 -30.18
N VAL A 59 -1.43 13.41 -29.04
CA VAL A 59 -0.14 14.09 -29.01
C VAL A 59 1.01 13.12 -29.26
N PHE A 60 1.07 11.97 -28.58
CA PHE A 60 2.22 11.06 -28.68
C PHE A 60 2.24 10.21 -29.95
N ASN A 61 1.09 9.75 -30.44
CA ASN A 61 1.00 8.87 -31.60
C ASN A 61 1.81 9.35 -32.83
N PRO A 62 1.61 10.57 -33.35
CA PRO A 62 2.38 11.04 -34.50
C PRO A 62 3.88 11.13 -34.23
N LEU A 63 4.29 11.45 -32.99
CA LEU A 63 5.71 11.63 -32.65
C LEU A 63 6.44 10.29 -32.61
N VAL A 64 5.82 9.28 -31.99
CA VAL A 64 6.35 7.92 -31.94
C VAL A 64 6.48 7.35 -33.36
N THR A 65 5.46 7.53 -34.19
CA THR A 65 5.49 7.07 -35.59
C THR A 65 6.61 7.73 -36.40
N ILE A 66 6.88 9.03 -36.20
CA ILE A 66 8.00 9.72 -36.85
C ILE A 66 9.35 9.06 -36.49
N VAL A 67 9.54 8.68 -35.24
CA VAL A 67 10.78 8.00 -34.79
C VAL A 67 10.94 6.65 -35.49
N HIS A 68 9.89 5.82 -35.49
CA HIS A 68 9.92 4.50 -36.14
C HIS A 68 10.16 4.60 -37.65
N GLN A 69 9.53 5.56 -38.32
CA GLN A 69 9.76 5.86 -39.74
C GLN A 69 11.22 6.29 -40.04
N GLN A 70 12.00 6.67 -39.04
CA GLN A 70 13.40 7.04 -39.18
C GLN A 70 14.36 5.98 -38.61
N ASN A 71 13.91 4.72 -38.49
CA ASN A 71 14.70 3.59 -37.97
C ASN A 71 15.11 3.73 -36.50
N GLY A 72 14.44 4.60 -35.74
CA GLY A 72 14.58 4.66 -34.29
C GLY A 72 13.54 3.78 -33.61
N PHE A 73 13.73 3.53 -32.32
CA PHE A 73 12.71 2.95 -31.46
C PHE A 73 12.61 3.75 -30.16
N ILE A 74 11.44 3.70 -29.52
CA ILE A 74 11.21 4.36 -28.23
C ILE A 74 11.68 3.43 -27.10
N ALA A 75 12.62 3.90 -26.29
CA ALA A 75 13.17 3.16 -25.16
C ALA A 75 12.19 3.14 -23.99
N ASN A 76 11.76 4.33 -23.54
CA ASN A 76 10.82 4.52 -22.45
C ASN A 76 10.18 5.92 -22.48
N PHE A 77 9.12 6.08 -21.70
CA PHE A 77 8.43 7.35 -21.42
C PHE A 77 8.79 7.83 -20.01
N VAL A 78 9.19 9.09 -19.89
CA VAL A 78 9.61 9.72 -18.64
C VAL A 78 8.76 10.96 -18.35
N GLY A 79 7.73 10.78 -17.54
CA GLY A 79 6.77 11.86 -17.27
C GLY A 79 6.18 12.33 -18.59
N ASP A 80 6.38 13.61 -18.91
CA ASP A 80 5.87 14.24 -20.12
C ASP A 80 6.80 14.07 -21.35
N ALA A 81 7.86 13.28 -21.22
CA ALA A 81 8.89 13.08 -22.24
C ALA A 81 9.00 11.62 -22.71
N PHE A 82 9.70 11.37 -23.81
CA PHE A 82 10.17 10.02 -24.17
C PHE A 82 11.59 10.03 -24.72
N LYS A 83 12.29 8.90 -24.56
CA LYS A 83 13.63 8.66 -25.09
C LYS A 83 13.55 7.77 -26.32
N ALA A 84 14.13 8.21 -27.42
CA ALA A 84 14.30 7.45 -28.65
C ALA A 84 15.77 7.11 -28.88
N ILE A 85 16.03 5.90 -29.37
CA ILE A 85 17.36 5.39 -29.67
C ILE A 85 17.44 5.04 -31.16
N PHE A 86 18.50 5.51 -31.82
CA PHE A 86 18.85 5.19 -33.20
C PHE A 86 20.20 4.47 -33.20
N PRO A 87 20.22 3.12 -33.22
CA PRO A 87 21.47 2.36 -33.28
C PRO A 87 22.36 2.82 -34.44
N LEU A 88 23.66 3.00 -34.19
CA LEU A 88 24.62 3.40 -35.21
C LEU A 88 24.86 2.24 -36.18
N GLN A 89 24.26 2.33 -37.36
CA GLN A 89 24.41 1.35 -38.45
C GLN A 89 25.27 1.92 -39.58
N ASP A 90 25.10 3.21 -39.89
CA ASP A 90 25.84 3.93 -40.90
C ASP A 90 25.82 5.46 -40.63
N ASN A 91 26.48 6.24 -41.49
CA ASN A 91 26.52 7.70 -41.35
C ASN A 91 25.14 8.38 -41.52
N THR A 92 24.14 7.69 -42.07
CA THR A 92 22.78 8.24 -42.20
C THR A 92 22.03 8.26 -40.87
N THR A 93 22.45 7.47 -39.87
CA THR A 93 21.83 7.45 -38.52
C THR A 93 21.71 8.85 -37.92
N TYR A 94 22.77 9.68 -37.98
CA TYR A 94 22.73 11.07 -37.48
C TYR A 94 21.68 11.92 -38.22
N GLN A 95 21.63 11.79 -39.54
CA GLN A 95 20.68 12.54 -40.37
C GLN A 95 19.23 12.07 -40.16
N ARG A 96 19.02 10.78 -39.85
CA ARG A 96 17.71 10.22 -39.49
C ARG A 96 17.21 10.75 -38.15
N ALA A 97 18.06 10.75 -37.12
CA ALA A 97 17.74 11.35 -35.83
C ALA A 97 17.41 12.85 -35.97
N LEU A 98 18.21 13.59 -36.76
CA LEU A 98 17.93 14.99 -37.07
C LEU A 98 16.59 15.17 -37.81
N THR A 99 16.31 14.32 -38.80
CA THR A 99 15.06 14.35 -39.57
C THR A 99 13.86 14.10 -38.65
N ALA A 100 13.95 13.10 -37.75
CA ALA A 100 12.91 12.80 -36.78
C ALA A 100 12.64 14.00 -35.87
N ALA A 101 13.70 14.59 -35.29
CA ALA A 101 13.58 15.76 -34.42
C ALA A 101 12.94 16.96 -35.13
N CYS A 102 13.38 17.27 -36.36
CA CYS A 102 12.81 18.37 -37.13
C CYS A 102 11.32 18.13 -37.44
N ARG A 103 10.94 16.91 -37.85
CA ARG A 103 9.54 16.57 -38.13
C ARG A 103 8.67 16.63 -36.88
N ILE A 104 9.18 16.19 -35.73
CA ILE A 104 8.47 16.29 -34.44
C ILE A 104 8.23 17.75 -34.07
N ARG A 105 9.27 18.59 -34.15
CA ARG A 105 9.16 20.03 -33.90
C ARG A 105 8.12 20.68 -34.80
N ASP A 106 8.21 20.42 -36.10
CA ASP A 106 7.31 21.02 -37.09
C ASP A 106 5.86 20.53 -36.88
N HIS A 107 5.67 19.25 -36.58
CA HIS A 107 4.36 18.68 -36.30
C HIS A 107 3.68 19.35 -35.10
N ILE A 108 4.40 19.45 -33.96
CA ILE A 108 3.87 20.11 -32.76
C ILE A 108 3.65 21.59 -33.02
N SER A 109 4.53 22.29 -33.73
CA SER A 109 4.33 23.71 -34.05
C SER A 109 3.05 23.98 -34.85
N GLN A 110 2.64 23.03 -35.69
CA GLN A 110 1.43 23.12 -36.52
C GLN A 110 0.17 22.64 -35.78
N HIS A 111 0.31 21.73 -34.82
CA HIS A 111 -0.79 21.07 -34.09
C HIS A 111 -0.62 21.21 -32.58
N ASN A 112 -0.28 22.41 -32.09
CA ASN A 112 0.01 22.61 -30.67
C ASN A 112 -1.22 22.81 -29.80
N ARG A 113 -2.39 23.14 -30.37
CA ARG A 113 -3.59 23.50 -29.59
C ARG A 113 -4.68 22.45 -29.73
N PHE A 114 -5.20 22.01 -28.59
CA PHE A 114 -6.31 21.07 -28.50
C PHE A 114 -7.43 21.68 -27.66
N ASP A 115 -8.62 21.75 -28.24
CA ASP A 115 -9.81 22.27 -27.57
C ASP A 115 -10.64 21.10 -27.02
N THR A 116 -10.99 21.16 -25.75
CA THR A 116 -11.84 20.18 -25.07
C THR A 116 -13.07 20.89 -24.46
N PRO A 117 -14.11 20.14 -24.05
CA PRO A 117 -15.21 20.71 -23.26
C PRO A 117 -14.79 21.40 -21.96
N PHE A 118 -13.60 21.10 -21.44
CA PHE A 118 -13.09 21.58 -20.15
C PHE A 118 -11.95 22.61 -20.27
N GLY A 119 -11.63 23.05 -21.49
CA GLY A 119 -10.61 24.06 -21.74
C GLY A 119 -9.80 23.82 -23.01
N SER A 120 -9.03 24.84 -23.39
CA SER A 120 -8.04 24.77 -24.46
C SER A 120 -6.66 24.54 -23.88
N PHE A 121 -5.95 23.54 -24.38
CA PHE A 121 -4.61 23.18 -23.93
C PHE A 121 -3.62 23.36 -25.07
N SER A 122 -2.43 23.87 -24.74
CA SER A 122 -1.36 24.08 -25.72
C SER A 122 -0.10 23.34 -25.30
N PHE A 123 0.54 22.70 -26.28
CA PHE A 123 1.73 21.90 -26.09
C PHE A 123 2.92 22.52 -26.81
N ALA A 124 4.09 22.43 -26.20
CA ALA A 124 5.35 22.77 -26.84
C ALA A 124 6.36 21.68 -26.59
N VAL A 125 7.18 21.40 -27.60
CA VAL A 125 8.20 20.36 -27.54
C VAL A 125 9.58 20.97 -27.41
N LYS A 126 10.44 20.27 -26.69
CA LYS A 126 11.85 20.56 -26.50
C LYS A 126 12.62 19.29 -26.86
N LEU A 127 13.68 19.46 -27.63
CA LEU A 127 14.37 18.33 -28.27
C LEU A 127 15.86 18.38 -27.96
N ALA A 128 16.42 17.20 -27.68
CA ALA A 128 17.85 17.05 -27.46
C ALA A 128 18.42 15.84 -28.22
N ILE A 129 19.54 16.01 -28.93
CA ILE A 129 20.25 14.91 -29.61
C ILE A 129 21.68 14.80 -29.09
N ALA A 130 22.07 13.59 -28.74
CA ALA A 130 23.45 13.24 -28.38
C ALA A 130 23.79 11.86 -28.92
N ASP A 131 25.06 11.61 -29.21
CA ASP A 131 25.60 10.29 -29.53
C ASP A 131 26.41 9.73 -28.36
N GLY A 132 26.54 8.41 -28.30
CA GLY A 132 27.34 7.73 -27.29
C GLY A 132 26.99 6.25 -27.18
N SER A 133 27.64 5.56 -26.24
CA SER A 133 27.26 4.20 -25.89
C SER A 133 25.91 4.18 -25.18
N VAL A 134 25.04 3.25 -25.57
CA VAL A 134 23.80 2.91 -24.87
C VAL A 134 23.94 1.52 -24.31
N GLU A 135 23.77 1.42 -23.00
CA GLU A 135 23.73 0.18 -22.25
C GLU A 135 22.28 -0.23 -22.04
N TRP A 136 22.00 -1.53 -22.08
CA TRP A 136 20.69 -2.06 -21.75
C TRP A 136 20.84 -3.29 -20.87
N GLY A 137 19.82 -3.58 -20.08
CA GLY A 137 19.80 -4.80 -19.26
C GLY A 137 18.38 -5.28 -18.98
N ILE A 138 18.30 -6.56 -18.62
CA ILE A 138 17.07 -7.26 -18.25
C ILE A 138 17.31 -7.97 -16.91
N TRP A 139 16.60 -7.50 -15.88
CA TRP A 139 16.46 -8.17 -14.61
C TRP A 139 15.43 -9.30 -14.73
N ARG A 140 15.74 -10.47 -14.17
CA ARG A 140 14.89 -11.66 -14.21
C ARG A 140 14.59 -12.17 -12.80
N TYR A 141 13.42 -12.76 -12.64
CA TYR A 141 12.96 -13.39 -11.43
C TYR A 141 12.28 -14.73 -11.75
N GLU A 142 12.86 -15.81 -11.25
CA GLU A 142 12.44 -17.18 -11.51
C GLU A 142 11.23 -17.58 -10.65
N ASN A 143 10.09 -16.94 -10.88
CA ASN A 143 8.80 -17.34 -10.31
C ASN A 143 7.73 -17.33 -11.42
N PRO A 144 7.31 -18.50 -11.94
CA PRO A 144 6.33 -18.59 -13.01
C PRO A 144 4.95 -18.02 -12.66
N THR A 145 4.66 -17.83 -11.37
CA THR A 145 3.39 -17.28 -10.89
C THR A 145 3.43 -15.78 -10.62
N ALA A 146 4.61 -15.16 -10.67
CA ALA A 146 4.75 -13.73 -10.45
C ALA A 146 4.14 -12.95 -11.62
N ALA A 147 3.44 -11.86 -11.29
CA ALA A 147 2.82 -10.97 -12.26
C ALA A 147 3.85 -10.16 -13.07
N GLN A 148 5.07 -10.00 -12.55
CA GLN A 148 6.20 -9.34 -13.20
C GLN A 148 7.49 -10.15 -12.94
N GLN A 149 7.92 -10.92 -13.94
CA GLN A 149 9.08 -11.82 -13.89
C GLN A 149 10.33 -11.17 -14.47
N ALA A 150 10.18 -10.14 -15.29
CA ALA A 150 11.28 -9.46 -15.94
C ALA A 150 11.07 -7.94 -15.95
N VAL A 151 12.19 -7.21 -15.92
CA VAL A 151 12.24 -5.74 -16.00
C VAL A 151 13.39 -5.38 -16.90
N TYR A 152 13.22 -4.39 -17.77
CA TYR A 152 14.30 -3.90 -18.62
C TYR A 152 14.64 -2.44 -18.33
N TYR A 153 15.84 -2.03 -18.73
CA TYR A 153 16.28 -0.64 -18.68
C TYR A 153 17.20 -0.30 -19.85
N PHE A 154 17.30 1.00 -20.14
CA PHE A 154 18.28 1.60 -21.04
C PHE A 154 18.99 2.76 -20.34
N GLU A 155 20.31 2.75 -20.35
CA GLU A 155 21.21 3.72 -19.72
C GLU A 155 22.43 3.97 -20.62
N GLY A 156 23.45 4.67 -20.12
CA GLY A 156 24.71 4.90 -20.83
C GLY A 156 24.97 6.36 -21.19
N GLU A 157 26.17 6.62 -21.74
CA GLU A 157 26.68 7.96 -22.03
C GLU A 157 25.79 8.73 -23.00
N GLY A 158 25.26 8.08 -24.05
CA GLY A 158 24.43 8.75 -25.06
C GLY A 158 23.12 9.30 -24.49
N LEU A 159 22.44 8.53 -23.62
CA LEU A 159 21.20 8.95 -22.97
C LEU A 159 21.47 10.00 -21.87
N ALA A 160 22.57 9.87 -21.13
CA ALA A 160 22.98 10.86 -20.14
C ALA A 160 23.33 12.21 -20.79
N ALA A 161 24.03 12.20 -21.93
CA ALA A 161 24.33 13.39 -22.70
C ALA A 161 23.07 14.05 -23.28
N CYS A 162 22.06 13.27 -23.70
CA CYS A 162 20.75 13.81 -24.09
C CYS A 162 20.05 14.53 -22.95
N LEU A 163 20.03 13.95 -21.74
CA LEU A 163 19.44 14.60 -20.57
C LEU A 163 20.17 15.90 -20.22
N ALA A 164 21.51 15.94 -20.35
CA ALA A 164 22.29 17.16 -20.15
C ALA A 164 21.95 18.24 -21.18
N ALA A 165 21.91 17.88 -22.47
CA ALA A 165 21.52 18.77 -23.57
C ALA A 165 20.07 19.28 -23.40
N ASP A 166 19.17 18.42 -22.96
CA ASP A 166 17.80 18.79 -22.62
C ASP A 166 17.79 19.85 -21.52
N SER A 167 18.52 19.70 -20.42
CA SER A 167 18.48 20.72 -19.34
C SER A 167 18.83 22.16 -19.76
N ILE A 168 19.45 22.34 -20.94
CA ILE A 168 19.78 23.64 -21.55
C ILE A 168 18.67 24.13 -22.50
N ALA A 169 17.95 23.24 -23.16
CA ALA A 169 16.99 23.58 -24.20
C ALA A 169 15.75 24.31 -23.65
N GLN A 170 15.17 25.19 -24.46
CA GLN A 170 13.89 25.85 -24.18
C GLN A 170 12.77 25.27 -25.06
N ALA A 171 11.52 25.67 -24.79
CA ALA A 171 10.38 25.24 -25.60
C ALA A 171 10.55 25.68 -27.07
N GLY A 172 10.48 24.71 -27.99
CA GLY A 172 10.71 24.87 -29.42
C GLY A 172 12.16 24.63 -29.86
N ASP A 173 13.11 24.54 -28.92
CA ASP A 173 14.51 24.35 -29.25
C ASP A 173 14.82 22.90 -29.67
N LEU A 174 15.83 22.77 -30.53
CA LEU A 174 16.57 21.54 -30.77
C LEU A 174 18.01 21.78 -30.35
N VAL A 175 18.45 21.17 -29.26
CA VAL A 175 19.84 21.25 -28.77
C VAL A 175 20.57 19.96 -29.12
N ILE A 176 21.79 20.07 -29.62
CA ILE A 176 22.63 18.94 -29.98
C ILE A 176 24.02 19.08 -29.35
N THR A 177 24.65 17.96 -29.01
CA THR A 177 26.02 17.97 -28.48
C THR A 177 27.04 18.33 -29.55
N GLN A 178 28.25 18.71 -29.13
CA GLN A 178 29.36 19.03 -30.03
C GLN A 178 29.71 17.88 -30.97
N ALA A 179 29.69 16.64 -30.46
CA ALA A 179 29.97 15.44 -31.25
C ALA A 179 28.95 15.28 -32.39
N VAL A 180 27.65 15.34 -32.08
CA VAL A 180 26.57 15.33 -33.07
C VAL A 180 26.69 16.50 -34.06
N TYR A 181 26.99 17.71 -33.57
CA TYR A 181 27.16 18.88 -34.43
C TYR A 181 28.31 18.68 -35.44
N ASN A 182 29.43 18.08 -35.04
CA ASN A 182 30.55 17.81 -35.96
C ASN A 182 30.14 16.89 -37.12
N HIS A 183 29.24 15.93 -36.87
CA HIS A 183 28.70 15.05 -37.91
C HIS A 183 27.67 15.74 -38.81
N LEU A 184 26.93 16.72 -38.29
CA LEU A 184 25.79 17.36 -38.97
C LEU A 184 26.05 18.79 -39.42
N GLN A 185 27.23 19.36 -39.17
CA GLN A 185 27.58 20.75 -39.45
C GLN A 185 27.19 21.21 -40.88
N PRO A 186 27.40 20.41 -41.96
CA PRO A 186 27.01 20.82 -43.31
C PRO A 186 25.50 21.04 -43.48
N LEU A 187 24.68 20.34 -42.69
CA LEU A 187 23.23 20.40 -42.73
C LEU A 187 22.66 21.50 -41.80
N LEU A 188 23.50 22.06 -40.94
CA LEU A 188 23.12 22.96 -39.85
C LEU A 188 23.84 24.31 -39.91
N PRO A 189 23.77 25.06 -41.02
CA PRO A 189 24.57 26.28 -41.22
C PRO A 189 24.17 27.45 -40.29
N LYS A 190 22.99 27.37 -39.64
CA LYS A 190 22.45 28.42 -38.76
C LYS A 190 22.54 28.06 -37.26
N SER A 191 23.29 27.03 -36.89
CA SER A 191 23.42 26.65 -35.49
C SER A 191 24.21 27.68 -34.67
N ARG A 192 23.83 27.82 -33.40
CA ARG A 192 24.53 28.69 -32.44
C ARG A 192 24.96 27.90 -31.21
N LEU A 193 26.14 28.20 -30.68
CA LEU A 193 26.61 27.63 -29.42
C LEU A 193 25.79 28.25 -28.27
N VAL A 194 25.18 27.43 -27.42
CA VAL A 194 24.32 27.87 -26.30
C VAL A 194 24.88 27.55 -24.92
N ALA A 195 25.73 26.52 -24.82
CA ALA A 195 26.54 26.20 -23.65
C ALA A 195 27.81 25.47 -24.10
N ASN A 196 28.79 25.29 -23.20
CA ASN A 196 30.02 24.55 -23.52
C ASN A 196 29.66 23.19 -24.15
N ASP A 197 30.16 22.95 -25.37
CA ASP A 197 29.91 21.76 -26.18
C ASP A 197 28.43 21.46 -26.54
N HIS A 198 27.54 22.46 -26.51
CA HIS A 198 26.13 22.31 -26.86
C HIS A 198 25.68 23.39 -27.86
N TRP A 199 25.07 22.95 -28.95
CA TRP A 199 24.62 23.79 -30.06
C TRP A 199 23.10 23.75 -30.18
N GLN A 200 22.48 24.91 -30.29
CA GLN A 200 21.10 24.97 -30.75
C GLN A 200 21.08 24.91 -32.28
N ALA A 201 20.42 23.88 -32.81
CA ALA A 201 20.23 23.68 -34.23
C ALA A 201 19.24 24.71 -34.79
N GLY A 202 19.65 25.43 -35.83
CA GLY A 202 18.78 26.33 -36.58
C GLY A 202 17.80 25.59 -37.50
N ASP A 203 17.10 26.34 -38.36
CA ASP A 203 16.19 25.76 -39.36
C ASP A 203 16.93 24.85 -40.34
N VAL A 204 16.44 23.62 -40.46
CA VAL A 204 16.95 22.62 -41.41
C VAL A 204 16.03 22.59 -42.61
N SER A 205 16.58 22.81 -43.81
CA SER A 205 15.80 22.71 -45.05
C SER A 205 15.21 21.30 -45.20
N ALA A 206 13.91 21.21 -45.53
CA ALA A 206 13.22 19.95 -45.79
C ALA A 206 13.87 19.13 -46.93
N ALA A 207 14.68 19.76 -47.79
CA ALA A 207 15.47 19.07 -48.81
C ALA A 207 16.53 18.11 -48.24
N HIS A 208 16.94 18.33 -46.98
CA HIS A 208 17.90 17.46 -46.28
C HIS A 208 17.21 16.37 -45.44
N TRP A 209 15.88 16.28 -45.47
CA TRP A 209 15.16 15.27 -44.71
C TRP A 209 15.19 13.93 -45.44
N LEU A 210 15.45 12.87 -44.70
CA LEU A 210 15.41 11.53 -45.26
C LEU A 210 13.96 11.03 -45.39
N PRO A 211 13.64 10.27 -46.45
CA PRO A 211 12.31 9.70 -46.61
C PRO A 211 11.99 8.73 -45.46
N PRO A 212 10.70 8.60 -45.06
CA PRO A 212 10.31 7.59 -44.09
C PRO A 212 10.66 6.20 -44.64
N LEU A 213 11.21 5.34 -43.79
CA LEU A 213 11.37 3.94 -44.06
C LEU A 213 10.02 3.23 -43.91
N ASN A 214 9.83 2.20 -44.74
CA ASN A 214 8.65 1.37 -44.67
C ASN A 214 8.75 0.51 -43.40
N THR A 215 7.97 0.86 -42.38
CA THR A 215 7.85 0.03 -41.18
C THR A 215 6.84 -1.08 -41.46
N ALA A 216 7.16 -2.31 -41.07
CA ALA A 216 6.17 -3.39 -41.15
C ALA A 216 4.97 -3.01 -40.26
N PRO A 217 3.73 -3.26 -40.69
CA PRO A 217 2.58 -3.02 -39.83
C PRO A 217 2.73 -3.84 -38.56
N ALA A 218 2.45 -3.20 -37.43
CA ALA A 218 2.42 -3.81 -36.13
C ALA A 218 1.53 -5.08 -36.14
N SER A 219 2.12 -6.26 -35.84
CA SER A 219 1.36 -7.45 -35.44
C SER A 219 0.34 -7.11 -34.36
N THR A 220 -0.87 -7.65 -34.51
CA THR A 220 -1.98 -7.48 -33.57
C THR A 220 -1.95 -8.48 -32.42
N GLU A 221 -1.07 -9.49 -32.46
CA GLU A 221 -0.92 -10.50 -31.41
C GLU A 221 0.08 -10.06 -30.34
N ILE A 222 -0.19 -10.42 -29.08
CA ILE A 222 0.74 -10.23 -27.97
C ILE A 222 1.88 -11.24 -28.12
N ASP A 223 3.12 -10.74 -28.11
CA ASP A 223 4.30 -11.58 -27.98
C ASP A 223 4.23 -12.32 -26.63
N PRO A 224 4.30 -13.67 -26.60
CA PRO A 224 4.30 -14.43 -25.36
C PRO A 224 5.36 -13.97 -24.36
N ALA A 225 6.54 -13.53 -24.82
CA ALA A 225 7.60 -13.01 -23.96
C ALA A 225 7.17 -11.74 -23.21
N ALA A 226 6.20 -10.98 -23.73
CA ALA A 226 5.71 -9.76 -23.08
C ALA A 226 5.05 -10.03 -21.73
N THR A 227 4.46 -11.21 -21.55
CA THR A 227 3.82 -11.64 -20.30
C THR A 227 4.81 -11.82 -19.15
N ALA A 228 6.11 -11.91 -19.44
CA ALA A 228 7.15 -11.91 -18.42
C ALA A 228 7.36 -10.50 -17.82
N PHE A 229 7.13 -9.43 -18.59
CA PHE A 229 7.41 -8.06 -18.16
C PHE A 229 6.20 -7.34 -17.58
N TYR A 230 5.00 -7.73 -18.01
CA TYR A 230 3.76 -7.07 -17.63
C TYR A 230 2.63 -8.09 -17.40
N PRO A 231 1.74 -7.85 -16.42
CA PRO A 231 0.54 -8.63 -16.21
C PRO A 231 -0.29 -8.74 -17.50
N LEU A 232 -0.90 -9.91 -17.73
CA LEU A 232 -1.70 -10.17 -18.92
C LEU A 232 -2.89 -9.20 -19.05
N GLU A 233 -3.45 -8.80 -17.91
CA GLU A 233 -4.55 -7.84 -17.79
C GLU A 233 -4.17 -6.47 -18.37
N LEU A 234 -2.92 -6.04 -18.18
CA LEU A 234 -2.44 -4.79 -18.77
C LEU A 234 -2.26 -4.92 -20.28
N LEU A 235 -1.68 -6.03 -20.75
CA LEU A 235 -1.46 -6.27 -22.19
C LEU A 235 -2.78 -6.35 -22.98
N GLN A 236 -3.84 -6.84 -22.32
CA GLN A 236 -5.17 -7.04 -22.90
C GLN A 236 -6.21 -5.97 -22.51
N SER A 237 -5.82 -4.96 -21.73
CA SER A 237 -6.73 -3.93 -21.24
C SER A 237 -7.48 -3.26 -22.40
N ARG A 238 -8.75 -2.94 -22.16
CA ARG A 238 -9.57 -2.10 -23.06
C ARG A 238 -9.69 -0.66 -22.57
N THR A 239 -9.45 -0.45 -21.28
CA THR A 239 -9.51 0.87 -20.65
C THR A 239 -8.21 1.60 -20.95
N ARG A 240 -8.29 2.78 -21.58
CA ARG A 240 -7.12 3.59 -21.92
C ARG A 240 -6.52 4.33 -20.72
N GLY A 241 -7.37 4.68 -19.75
CA GLY A 241 -6.92 5.23 -18.49
C GLY A 241 -8.09 5.61 -17.58
N GLU A 242 -7.80 5.84 -16.31
CA GLU A 242 -8.76 6.16 -15.27
C GLU A 242 -8.12 7.02 -14.17
N PHE A 243 -8.94 7.76 -13.41
CA PHE A 243 -8.46 8.40 -12.18
C PHE A 243 -8.66 7.46 -10.98
N ARG A 244 -7.59 7.18 -10.25
CA ARG A 244 -7.63 6.31 -9.06
C ARG A 244 -6.62 6.73 -8.01
N GLN A 245 -6.86 6.31 -6.77
CA GLN A 245 -5.92 6.51 -5.67
C GLN A 245 -4.70 5.62 -5.88
N VAL A 246 -3.51 6.22 -5.91
CA VAL A 246 -2.25 5.53 -6.18
C VAL A 246 -1.22 5.95 -5.16
N VAL A 247 -0.56 4.96 -4.55
CA VAL A 247 0.70 5.21 -3.84
C VAL A 247 1.81 5.17 -4.87
N THR A 248 2.39 6.34 -5.12
CA THR A 248 3.55 6.50 -6.01
C THR A 248 4.80 6.42 -5.17
N VAL A 249 5.70 5.50 -5.52
CA VAL A 249 7.02 5.35 -4.89
C VAL A 249 8.09 5.57 -5.94
N PHE A 250 8.93 6.57 -5.71
CA PHE A 250 10.13 6.82 -6.50
C PHE A 250 11.35 6.38 -5.69
N ILE A 251 12.14 5.46 -6.22
CA ILE A 251 13.41 5.01 -5.61
C ILE A 251 14.55 5.40 -6.54
N ASN A 252 15.54 6.13 -6.05
CA ASN A 252 16.79 6.34 -6.76
C ASN A 252 17.85 5.45 -6.15
N LEU A 253 18.45 4.56 -6.96
CA LEU A 253 19.58 3.73 -6.61
C LEU A 253 20.86 4.45 -7.03
N GLN A 254 21.85 4.59 -6.15
CA GLN A 254 23.07 5.35 -6.42
C GLN A 254 23.86 4.84 -7.63
N THR A 255 23.81 3.54 -7.87
CA THR A 255 24.35 2.85 -9.05
C THR A 255 23.41 1.73 -9.44
N ILE A 256 23.47 1.29 -10.70
CA ILE A 256 22.77 0.08 -11.11
C ILE A 256 23.43 -1.11 -10.39
N PRO A 257 22.71 -1.84 -9.53
CA PRO A 257 23.29 -2.95 -8.81
C PRO A 257 23.47 -4.19 -9.70
N GLU A 258 24.31 -5.13 -9.25
CA GLU A 258 24.46 -6.43 -9.91
C GLU A 258 23.11 -7.15 -9.94
N ALA A 259 22.65 -7.49 -11.15
CA ALA A 259 21.32 -8.04 -11.38
C ALA A 259 21.08 -9.33 -10.59
N ASP A 260 22.08 -10.22 -10.52
CA ASP A 260 21.95 -11.56 -9.94
C ASP A 260 21.64 -11.58 -8.44
N THR A 261 21.95 -10.49 -7.72
CA THR A 261 21.70 -10.40 -6.27
C THR A 261 20.54 -9.47 -5.95
N PHE A 262 20.50 -8.29 -6.58
CA PHE A 262 19.49 -7.28 -6.27
C PHE A 262 18.14 -7.60 -6.89
N ALA A 263 18.10 -8.03 -8.16
CA ALA A 263 16.85 -8.20 -8.88
C ALA A 263 15.94 -9.29 -8.27
N PRO A 264 16.44 -10.49 -7.89
CA PRO A 264 15.59 -11.51 -7.27
C PRO A 264 15.01 -11.06 -5.93
N LEU A 265 15.81 -10.35 -5.11
CA LEU A 265 15.32 -9.78 -3.85
C LEU A 265 14.24 -8.74 -4.11
N PHE A 266 14.53 -7.77 -4.98
CA PHE A 266 13.63 -6.66 -5.28
C PHE A 266 12.30 -7.15 -5.86
N LEU A 267 12.34 -8.03 -6.87
CA LEU A 267 11.13 -8.56 -7.53
C LEU A 267 10.32 -9.46 -6.61
N LYS A 268 10.98 -10.27 -5.76
CA LYS A 268 10.29 -11.03 -4.71
C LYS A 268 9.55 -10.12 -3.73
N LEU A 269 10.22 -9.08 -3.21
CA LEU A 269 9.58 -8.12 -2.30
C LEU A 269 8.44 -7.38 -3.00
N LEU A 270 8.64 -7.00 -4.27
CA LEU A 270 7.62 -6.30 -5.05
C LEU A 270 6.35 -7.16 -5.20
N GLU A 271 6.50 -8.45 -5.50
CA GLU A 271 5.41 -9.41 -5.53
C GLU A 271 4.74 -9.59 -4.16
N GLU A 272 5.54 -9.81 -3.10
CA GLU A 272 5.04 -10.04 -1.73
C GLU A 272 4.18 -8.88 -1.24
N TYR A 273 4.62 -7.65 -1.48
CA TYR A 273 3.91 -6.44 -1.09
C TYR A 273 2.94 -5.94 -2.16
N GLY A 274 2.81 -6.60 -3.31
CA GLY A 274 1.80 -6.30 -4.34
C GLY A 274 2.02 -4.97 -5.06
N GLY A 275 3.27 -4.55 -5.24
CA GLY A 275 3.61 -3.37 -6.03
C GLY A 275 3.79 -3.70 -7.51
N TYR A 276 3.81 -2.67 -8.34
CA TYR A 276 4.06 -2.76 -9.76
C TYR A 276 5.23 -1.84 -10.13
N LEU A 277 6.26 -2.38 -10.80
CA LEU A 277 7.34 -1.55 -11.33
C LEU A 277 6.96 -1.10 -12.74
N GLY A 278 6.61 0.17 -12.87
CA GLY A 278 6.29 0.77 -14.16
C GLY A 278 7.52 1.00 -15.02
N ARG A 279 8.62 1.49 -14.40
CA ARG A 279 9.81 1.92 -15.13
C ARG A 279 11.09 1.82 -14.32
N MET A 280 12.19 1.57 -15.02
CA MET A 280 13.57 1.74 -14.57
C MET A 280 14.37 2.63 -15.54
N GLY A 281 15.09 3.61 -15.02
CA GLY A 281 16.01 4.46 -15.79
C GLY A 281 16.16 5.88 -15.22
N ARG A 282 17.25 6.56 -15.57
CA ARG A 282 17.52 7.97 -15.21
C ARG A 282 16.43 8.91 -15.71
N ILE A 283 16.01 9.86 -14.86
CA ILE A 283 14.96 10.82 -15.21
C ILE A 283 15.50 12.24 -15.43
N GLY A 284 16.54 12.65 -14.72
CA GLY A 284 17.16 13.97 -14.83
C GLY A 284 18.67 13.93 -15.07
N SER A 285 19.22 15.02 -15.61
CA SER A 285 20.65 15.16 -15.89
C SER A 285 21.53 15.19 -14.65
N GLN A 286 20.99 15.64 -13.52
CA GLN A 286 21.69 15.73 -12.24
C GLN A 286 21.49 14.50 -11.36
N ASP A 287 20.63 13.57 -11.75
CA ASP A 287 20.42 12.34 -10.98
C ASP A 287 21.66 11.47 -11.07
N GLN A 288 22.22 11.14 -9.92
CA GLN A 288 23.20 10.07 -9.80
C GLN A 288 22.45 8.73 -9.83
N GLY A 289 23.03 7.73 -10.49
CA GLY A 289 22.47 6.38 -10.50
C GLY A 289 21.22 6.20 -11.37
N THR A 290 20.31 5.29 -10.99
CA THR A 290 19.11 4.96 -11.77
C THR A 290 17.84 5.09 -10.92
N THR A 291 16.71 5.44 -11.56
CA THR A 291 15.45 5.68 -10.86
C THR A 291 14.40 4.64 -11.20
N LEU A 292 13.70 4.15 -10.19
CA LEU A 292 12.59 3.22 -10.26
C LEU A 292 11.28 3.95 -9.95
N LEU A 293 10.27 3.77 -10.80
CA LEU A 293 8.90 4.22 -10.55
C LEU A 293 8.03 3.00 -10.22
N LEU A 294 7.60 2.92 -8.97
CA LEU A 294 6.73 1.87 -8.49
C LEU A 294 5.36 2.43 -8.11
N LEU A 295 4.32 1.61 -8.29
CA LEU A 295 2.93 1.98 -8.06
C LEU A 295 2.25 0.90 -7.20
N TRP A 296 1.49 1.34 -6.19
CA TRP A 296 0.45 0.53 -5.54
C TRP A 296 -0.90 1.19 -5.76
N GLY A 297 -1.93 0.38 -5.91
CA GLY A 297 -3.24 0.90 -6.29
C GLY A 297 -3.40 1.05 -7.79
N ALA A 298 -2.40 0.75 -8.63
CA ALA A 298 -2.48 0.68 -10.09
C ALA A 298 -1.44 -0.31 -10.66
N PRO A 299 -1.83 -1.30 -11.50
CA PRO A 299 -3.19 -1.60 -11.95
C PRO A 299 -4.05 -2.28 -10.87
N HIS A 300 -3.43 -2.95 -9.91
CA HIS A 300 -4.12 -3.64 -8.82
C HIS A 300 -4.15 -2.78 -7.56
N SER A 301 -5.27 -2.86 -6.82
CA SER A 301 -5.43 -2.14 -5.56
C SER A 301 -5.76 -3.11 -4.44
N PHE A 302 -5.16 -2.86 -3.28
CA PHE A 302 -5.45 -3.53 -2.01
C PHE A 302 -5.98 -2.51 -1.01
N GLU A 303 -6.68 -2.97 0.04
CA GLU A 303 -7.20 -2.09 1.08
C GLU A 303 -6.10 -1.31 1.82
N ASN A 304 -4.90 -1.89 1.93
CA ASN A 304 -3.79 -1.37 2.72
C ASN A 304 -2.58 -0.93 1.87
N ASN A 305 -2.80 -0.38 0.67
CA ASN A 305 -1.74 0.00 -0.27
C ASN A 305 -0.60 0.84 0.36
N ILE A 306 -0.94 1.82 1.23
CA ILE A 306 0.08 2.64 1.92
C ILE A 306 0.97 1.74 2.78
N ALA A 307 0.37 0.94 3.67
CA ALA A 307 1.12 0.07 4.57
C ALA A 307 2.01 -0.90 3.79
N ARG A 308 1.52 -1.46 2.68
CA ARG A 308 2.29 -2.36 1.82
C ARG A 308 3.49 -1.66 1.18
N ALA A 309 3.30 -0.46 0.63
CA ALA A 309 4.38 0.32 0.02
C ALA A 309 5.47 0.72 1.05
N LEU A 310 5.06 1.10 2.26
CA LEU A 310 6.00 1.44 3.34
C LEU A 310 6.75 0.20 3.85
N GLN A 311 6.06 -0.93 4.04
CA GLN A 311 6.68 -2.20 4.41
C GLN A 311 7.64 -2.71 3.33
N PHE A 312 7.27 -2.61 2.05
CA PHE A 312 8.16 -2.90 0.94
C PHE A 312 9.45 -2.09 1.03
N THR A 313 9.33 -0.78 1.26
CA THR A 313 10.49 0.12 1.28
C THR A 313 11.41 -0.18 2.47
N LEU A 314 10.85 -0.45 3.65
CA LEU A 314 11.61 -0.86 4.84
C LEU A 314 12.25 -2.25 4.66
N ALA A 315 11.52 -3.20 4.09
CA ALA A 315 12.04 -4.53 3.81
C ALA A 315 13.20 -4.47 2.81
N LEU A 316 13.07 -3.66 1.75
CA LEU A 316 14.14 -3.41 0.78
C LEU A 316 15.36 -2.77 1.47
N GLN A 317 15.15 -1.76 2.33
CA GLN A 317 16.20 -1.10 3.11
C GLN A 317 16.96 -2.09 4.00
N SER A 318 16.26 -3.05 4.60
CA SER A 318 16.87 -4.08 5.44
C SER A 318 17.55 -5.22 4.66
N GLY A 319 17.09 -5.46 3.43
CA GLY A 319 17.49 -6.60 2.61
C GLY A 319 18.68 -6.33 1.68
N THR A 320 19.05 -5.07 1.46
CA THR A 320 20.13 -4.70 0.55
C THR A 320 21.12 -3.71 1.16
N THR A 321 22.37 -3.75 0.69
CA THR A 321 23.40 -2.75 1.01
C THR A 321 23.52 -1.67 -0.06
N VAL A 322 22.77 -1.78 -1.16
CA VAL A 322 22.77 -0.79 -2.24
C VAL A 322 22.20 0.52 -1.71
N PRO A 323 22.96 1.63 -1.71
CA PRO A 323 22.44 2.91 -1.25
C PRO A 323 21.32 3.40 -2.15
N PHE A 324 20.19 3.76 -1.55
CA PHE A 324 19.05 4.32 -2.25
C PHE A 324 18.34 5.39 -1.43
N LYS A 325 17.56 6.22 -2.10
CA LYS A 325 16.71 7.24 -1.48
C LYS A 325 15.32 7.21 -2.09
N VAL A 326 14.31 7.59 -1.31
CA VAL A 326 12.90 7.34 -1.67
C VAL A 326 12.01 8.55 -1.43
N GLY A 327 11.06 8.77 -2.33
CA GLY A 327 9.94 9.68 -2.15
C GLY A 327 8.62 8.95 -2.39
N ILE A 328 7.66 9.14 -1.48
CA ILE A 328 6.38 8.43 -1.48
C ILE A 328 5.22 9.43 -1.30
N THR A 329 4.22 9.29 -2.15
CA THR A 329 2.96 10.05 -2.05
C THR A 329 1.76 9.14 -2.30
N HIS A 330 0.61 9.41 -1.67
CA HIS A 330 -0.65 8.70 -1.89
C HIS A 330 -1.77 9.68 -2.24
N HIS A 331 -2.13 9.73 -3.53
CA HIS A 331 -3.10 10.69 -4.06
C HIS A 331 -3.83 10.15 -5.29
N LEU A 332 -4.90 10.86 -5.68
CA LEU A 332 -5.59 10.63 -6.93
C LEU A 332 -4.66 10.96 -8.11
N ALA A 333 -4.45 10.00 -9.01
CA ALA A 333 -3.65 10.15 -10.22
C ALA A 333 -4.38 9.54 -11.42
N PHE A 334 -4.09 10.04 -12.62
CA PHE A 334 -4.48 9.37 -13.86
C PHE A 334 -3.58 8.17 -14.06
N ALA A 335 -4.12 6.96 -14.08
CA ALA A 335 -3.40 5.73 -14.41
C ALA A 335 -3.86 5.24 -15.78
N GLY A 336 -2.94 5.12 -16.74
CA GLY A 336 -3.32 4.79 -18.12
C GLY A 336 -2.13 4.58 -19.06
N PHE A 337 -2.47 4.32 -20.31
CA PHE A 337 -1.50 4.08 -21.39
C PHE A 337 -1.12 5.37 -22.09
N VAL A 338 0.17 5.55 -22.35
CA VAL A 338 0.71 6.68 -23.11
C VAL A 338 1.63 6.19 -24.21
N GLY A 339 1.45 6.73 -25.42
CA GLY A 339 2.29 6.42 -26.57
C GLY A 339 1.49 6.29 -27.87
N SER A 340 1.84 5.29 -28.66
CA SER A 340 1.19 4.95 -29.94
C SER A 340 0.92 3.44 -30.02
N PRO A 341 0.05 2.97 -30.92
CA PRO A 341 -0.11 1.53 -31.17
C PRO A 341 1.19 0.79 -31.53
N GLU A 342 2.26 1.49 -31.91
CA GLU A 342 3.59 0.92 -32.16
C GLU A 342 4.38 0.72 -30.86
N ARG A 343 4.18 1.57 -29.84
CA ARG A 343 4.79 1.50 -28.51
C ARG A 343 4.05 2.38 -27.49
N GLU A 344 3.63 1.82 -26.35
CA GLU A 344 2.92 2.50 -25.26
C GLU A 344 3.44 2.12 -23.88
N GLU A 345 3.36 2.96 -22.86
CA GLU A 345 3.72 2.60 -21.48
C GLU A 345 2.52 2.81 -20.56
N TYR A 346 2.29 1.87 -19.64
CA TYR A 346 1.29 2.04 -18.59
C TYR A 346 1.93 2.78 -17.41
N THR A 347 1.42 3.95 -17.06
CA THR A 347 2.01 4.80 -16.04
C THR A 347 0.98 5.71 -15.38
N CYS A 348 1.41 6.48 -14.37
CA CYS A 348 0.58 7.43 -13.65
C CYS A 348 1.00 8.89 -13.90
N TYR A 349 0.01 9.78 -14.06
CA TYR A 349 0.19 11.22 -14.18
C TYR A 349 -0.54 11.95 -13.06
N GLY A 350 0.11 12.97 -12.50
CA GLY A 350 -0.46 13.85 -11.50
C GLY A 350 0.59 14.77 -10.89
N SER A 351 0.14 15.88 -10.32
CA SER A 351 1.01 16.79 -9.55
C SER A 351 1.74 16.05 -8.42
N TYR A 352 1.06 15.13 -7.75
CA TYR A 352 1.60 14.35 -6.64
C TYR A 352 2.57 13.24 -7.09
N VAL A 353 2.40 12.66 -8.28
CA VAL A 353 3.40 11.77 -8.89
C VAL A 353 4.73 12.52 -9.06
N ASN A 354 4.67 13.75 -9.56
CA ASN A 354 5.83 14.62 -9.70
C ASN A 354 6.40 15.10 -8.35
N GLN A 355 5.56 15.22 -7.32
CA GLN A 355 6.00 15.51 -5.96
C GLN A 355 6.86 14.36 -5.41
N ALA A 356 6.43 13.09 -5.53
CA ALA A 356 7.20 11.94 -5.08
C ALA A 356 8.60 11.89 -5.70
N ALA A 357 8.71 12.13 -7.02
CA ALA A 357 10.00 12.21 -7.70
C ALA A 357 10.91 13.31 -7.13
N ARG A 358 10.36 14.49 -6.84
CA ARG A 358 11.13 15.61 -6.29
C ARG A 358 11.51 15.41 -4.82
N GLN A 359 10.65 14.79 -4.04
CA GLN A 359 10.95 14.39 -2.66
C GLN A 359 12.13 13.41 -2.65
N MET A 360 12.09 12.39 -3.50
CA MET A 360 13.20 11.45 -3.70
C MET A 360 14.50 12.18 -4.11
N SER A 361 14.44 13.10 -5.08
CA SER A 361 15.62 13.83 -5.52
C SER A 361 16.22 14.71 -4.41
N ALA A 362 15.38 15.31 -3.56
CA ALA A 362 15.81 16.18 -2.46
C ALA A 362 16.27 15.42 -1.20
N ALA A 363 15.87 14.16 -1.04
CA ALA A 363 16.25 13.32 0.08
C ALA A 363 17.76 12.98 0.09
N ASP A 364 18.29 12.75 1.29
CA ASP A 364 19.64 12.19 1.45
C ASP A 364 19.64 10.66 1.23
N TRP A 365 20.82 10.09 0.92
CA TRP A 365 20.98 8.64 0.74
C TRP A 365 20.60 7.88 2.01
N GLY A 366 19.74 6.87 1.85
CA GLY A 366 19.18 6.08 2.94
C GLY A 366 17.88 6.65 3.52
N GLU A 367 17.44 7.83 3.10
CA GLU A 367 16.21 8.43 3.59
C GLU A 367 14.98 8.03 2.75
N ILE A 368 13.85 7.87 3.44
CA ILE A 368 12.54 7.57 2.85
C ILE A 368 11.60 8.71 3.24
N TRP A 369 11.23 9.55 2.27
CA TRP A 369 10.41 10.73 2.50
C TRP A 369 8.96 10.52 2.06
N LEU A 370 8.03 11.04 2.86
CA LEU A 370 6.59 11.04 2.66
C LEU A 370 6.07 12.48 2.57
N ASP A 371 4.98 12.70 1.84
CA ASP A 371 4.16 13.91 2.01
C ASP A 371 3.29 13.84 3.28
N ALA A 372 2.69 14.97 3.67
CA ALA A 372 1.88 15.05 4.87
C ALA A 372 0.68 14.10 4.90
N GLU A 373 -0.03 13.94 3.78
CA GLU A 373 -1.23 13.10 3.75
C GLU A 373 -0.88 11.63 3.92
N THR A 374 0.16 11.16 3.23
CA THR A 374 0.67 9.78 3.41
C THR A 374 1.19 9.58 4.83
N ALA A 375 1.88 10.56 5.41
CA ALA A 375 2.40 10.47 6.79
C ALA A 375 1.26 10.31 7.81
N ILE A 376 0.21 11.13 7.74
CA ILE A 376 -0.96 11.06 8.64
C ILE A 376 -1.61 9.67 8.58
N GLN A 377 -1.76 9.09 7.39
CA GLN A 377 -2.35 7.76 7.23
C GLN A 377 -1.40 6.63 7.71
N ALA A 378 -0.10 6.89 7.75
CA ALA A 378 0.92 5.94 8.20
C ALA A 378 1.18 5.97 9.71
N GLU A 379 0.92 7.09 10.40
CA GLU A 379 1.25 7.31 11.82
C GLU A 379 0.71 6.22 12.76
N ALA A 380 -0.40 5.58 12.39
CA ALA A 380 -1.01 4.50 13.17
C ALA A 380 -0.12 3.25 13.31
N ALA A 381 0.69 2.94 12.29
CA ALA A 381 1.46 1.69 12.21
C ALA A 381 2.97 1.91 12.03
N PHE A 382 3.38 3.13 11.65
CA PHE A 382 4.75 3.46 11.29
C PHE A 382 5.26 4.64 12.11
N ARG A 383 6.55 4.59 12.44
CA ARG A 383 7.27 5.70 13.02
C ARG A 383 7.66 6.67 11.92
N VAL A 384 6.91 7.77 11.82
CA VAL A 384 7.20 8.88 10.92
C VAL A 384 7.62 10.12 11.70
N VAL A 385 8.57 10.88 11.18
CA VAL A 385 9.12 12.07 11.83
C VAL A 385 9.04 13.25 10.88
N TYR A 386 8.49 14.38 11.33
CA TYR A 386 8.48 15.60 10.54
C TYR A 386 9.90 16.09 10.23
N ASN A 387 10.20 16.30 8.95
CA ASN A 387 11.52 16.67 8.42
C ASN A 387 11.49 18.05 7.73
N GLY A 388 10.68 18.98 8.23
CA GLY A 388 10.62 20.35 7.75
C GLY A 388 9.77 20.54 6.49
N THR A 389 10.01 21.65 5.77
CA THR A 389 9.33 21.98 4.52
C THR A 389 10.34 22.27 3.42
N ILE A 390 10.05 21.84 2.19
CA ILE A 390 10.89 22.14 1.02
C ILE A 390 10.09 22.84 -0.08
N PRO A 391 10.66 23.83 -0.80
CA PRO A 391 10.01 24.40 -1.97
C PRO A 391 10.00 23.38 -3.11
N LEU A 392 8.81 23.03 -3.61
CA LEU A 392 8.65 22.12 -4.75
C LEU A 392 8.02 22.86 -5.93
N LYS A 393 8.62 22.71 -7.12
CA LYS A 393 8.09 23.29 -8.37
C LYS A 393 6.64 22.87 -8.58
N GLY A 394 5.77 23.77 -9.03
CA GLY A 394 4.35 23.45 -9.26
C GLY A 394 3.47 23.48 -8.00
N PHE A 395 4.03 23.84 -6.85
CA PHE A 395 3.28 24.19 -5.65
C PHE A 395 3.59 25.63 -5.23
N ASP A 396 2.57 26.40 -4.85
CA ASP A 396 2.74 27.82 -4.48
C ASP A 396 3.36 28.01 -3.10
N ARG A 397 3.36 26.97 -2.27
CA ARG A 397 3.90 26.98 -0.90
C ARG A 397 4.92 25.86 -0.72
N PRO A 398 5.94 26.05 0.14
CA PRO A 398 6.79 24.96 0.59
C PRO A 398 5.96 23.80 1.13
N GLN A 399 6.29 22.58 0.71
CA GLN A 399 5.57 21.38 1.07
C GLN A 399 6.19 20.74 2.31
N PRO A 400 5.38 20.33 3.32
CA PRO A 400 5.86 19.58 4.47
C PRO A 400 6.34 18.19 4.07
N ILE A 401 7.45 17.77 4.66
CA ILE A 401 8.10 16.48 4.43
C ILE A 401 8.17 15.71 5.74
N TYR A 402 7.96 14.41 5.65
CA TYR A 402 8.10 13.48 6.77
C TYR A 402 9.06 12.38 6.37
N GLN A 403 9.84 11.87 7.32
CA GLN A 403 10.74 10.75 7.13
C GLN A 403 10.14 9.50 7.75
N LEU A 404 10.07 8.42 7.00
CA LEU A 404 9.79 7.09 7.53
C LEU A 404 11.06 6.54 8.19
N VAL A 405 10.99 6.30 9.51
CA VAL A 405 12.14 5.85 10.32
C VAL A 405 12.03 4.37 10.68
N GLY A 406 10.83 3.81 10.63
CA GLY A 406 10.60 2.39 10.86
C GLY A 406 9.13 2.05 11.04
N GLN A 407 8.87 0.80 11.33
CA GLN A 407 7.55 0.32 11.72
C GLN A 407 7.52 0.17 13.25
N TYR A 408 6.41 0.50 13.91
CA TYR A 408 6.28 0.13 15.31
C TYR A 408 6.38 -1.40 15.39
N ALA A 409 7.19 -1.91 16.34
CA ALA A 409 7.11 -3.33 16.69
C ALA A 409 5.63 -3.60 16.93
N SER A 410 5.07 -4.63 16.29
CA SER A 410 3.68 -5.01 16.44
C SER A 410 3.41 -5.31 17.92
N THR A 411 3.14 -4.28 18.72
CA THR A 411 2.17 -4.36 19.79
C THR A 411 0.88 -4.64 19.04
N ASP A 412 0.61 -5.94 18.93
CA ASP A 412 -0.57 -6.64 18.46
C ASP A 412 -1.64 -5.74 17.86
N ASN A 413 -2.05 -6.02 16.62
CA ASN A 413 -3.26 -5.52 15.96
C ASN A 413 -4.43 -5.34 16.94
N LEU A 414 -4.45 -4.22 17.66
CA LEU A 414 -5.64 -3.65 18.24
C LEU A 414 -6.35 -3.10 17.01
N LEU A 415 -7.24 -3.94 16.45
CA LEU A 415 -8.10 -3.71 15.29
C LEU A 415 -9.09 -2.53 15.49
N TYR A 416 -8.72 -1.58 16.33
CA TYR A 416 -9.54 -0.48 16.78
C TYR A 416 -8.86 0.79 16.30
N THR A 417 -9.49 1.39 15.28
CA THR A 417 -9.08 2.61 14.60
C THR A 417 -8.55 3.67 15.58
N THR A 418 -7.55 4.42 15.13
CA THR A 418 -6.81 5.47 15.85
C THR A 418 -7.62 6.74 16.16
N SER A 419 -8.96 6.72 16.15
CA SER A 419 -9.79 7.90 16.49
C SER A 419 -9.82 8.13 17.99
N THR A 420 -9.50 9.34 18.45
CA THR A 420 -9.58 9.79 19.86
C THR A 420 -10.80 9.21 20.62
N MET A 421 -10.62 8.79 21.88
CA MET A 421 -11.73 8.35 22.74
C MET A 421 -12.61 9.56 23.14
N PHE A 422 -13.94 9.43 23.07
CA PHE A 422 -14.88 10.52 23.40
C PHE A 422 -15.87 10.13 24.49
N GLY A 423 -15.99 10.96 25.54
CA GLY A 423 -17.05 10.88 26.55
C GLY A 423 -17.03 9.60 27.38
N ARG A 424 -15.85 9.00 27.58
CA ARG A 424 -15.64 7.75 28.34
C ARG A 424 -14.64 7.91 29.48
N GLU A 425 -14.43 9.14 29.94
CA GLU A 425 -13.42 9.49 30.93
C GLU A 425 -13.70 8.81 32.28
N GLN A 426 -14.98 8.64 32.66
CA GLN A 426 -15.35 7.99 33.92
C GLN A 426 -15.05 6.50 33.89
N GLU A 427 -15.44 5.82 32.81
CA GLU A 427 -15.21 4.39 32.60
C GLU A 427 -13.71 4.09 32.47
N PHE A 428 -12.97 4.95 31.77
CA PHE A 428 -11.51 4.87 31.67
C PHE A 428 -10.85 4.98 33.04
N ASN A 429 -11.18 6.01 33.83
CA ASN A 429 -10.64 6.17 35.18
C ASN A 429 -10.98 4.99 36.10
N THR A 430 -12.12 4.34 35.90
CA THR A 430 -12.49 3.12 36.64
C THR A 430 -11.57 1.95 36.28
N LEU A 431 -11.23 1.76 35.00
CA LEU A 431 -10.24 0.77 34.57
C LEU A 431 -8.84 1.06 35.14
N LEU A 432 -8.42 2.33 35.12
CA LEU A 432 -7.15 2.77 35.71
C LEU A 432 -7.05 2.47 37.21
N ALA A 433 -8.16 2.65 37.95
CA ALA A 433 -8.18 2.35 39.37
C ALA A 433 -8.12 0.84 39.64
N ALA A 434 -8.80 0.05 38.81
CA ALA A 434 -8.94 -1.39 39.02
C ALA A 434 -7.67 -2.20 38.68
N ILE A 435 -6.71 -1.63 37.94
CA ILE A 435 -5.42 -2.28 37.65
C ILE A 435 -4.44 -2.27 38.85
N GLN A 436 -4.67 -1.43 39.87
CA GLN A 436 -3.69 -1.24 40.96
C GLN A 436 -3.25 -2.55 41.66
N PRO A 437 -4.14 -3.49 42.01
CA PRO A 437 -3.72 -4.75 42.62
C PRO A 437 -2.79 -5.58 41.72
N LEU A 438 -2.97 -5.49 40.39
CA LEU A 438 -2.11 -6.17 39.42
C LEU A 438 -0.68 -5.62 39.46
N LEU A 439 -0.53 -4.30 39.59
CA LEU A 439 0.76 -3.62 39.69
C LEU A 439 1.48 -3.93 41.02
N ASP A 440 0.71 -4.19 42.09
CA ASP A 440 1.23 -4.67 43.38
C ASP A 440 1.66 -6.16 43.34
N GLY A 441 1.61 -6.81 42.18
CA GLY A 441 1.94 -8.23 42.04
C GLY A 441 0.84 -9.18 42.54
N ARG A 442 -0.41 -8.71 42.68
CA ARG A 442 -1.56 -9.50 43.16
C ARG A 442 -2.57 -9.74 42.04
N PHE A 443 -3.58 -10.57 42.32
CA PHE A 443 -4.71 -10.75 41.41
C PHE A 443 -5.52 -9.46 41.26
N GLY A 444 -5.70 -9.01 40.01
CA GLY A 444 -6.40 -7.78 39.64
C GLY A 444 -7.93 -7.88 39.66
N GLY A 445 -8.49 -9.07 39.83
CA GLY A 445 -9.94 -9.29 39.78
C GLY A 445 -10.47 -9.58 38.38
N LEU A 446 -11.80 -9.71 38.30
CA LEU A 446 -12.55 -9.83 37.06
C LEU A 446 -13.27 -8.51 36.75
N ILE A 447 -12.86 -7.84 35.68
CA ILE A 447 -13.59 -6.68 35.14
C ILE A 447 -14.46 -7.14 33.98
N THR A 448 -15.74 -6.77 34.00
CA THR A 448 -16.65 -6.98 32.88
C THR A 448 -17.09 -5.64 32.31
N ILE A 449 -16.77 -5.38 31.03
CA ILE A 449 -17.28 -4.24 30.28
C ILE A 449 -18.49 -4.69 29.49
N ARG A 450 -19.65 -4.11 29.81
CA ARG A 450 -20.93 -4.47 29.22
C ARG A 450 -21.48 -3.32 28.41
N GLY A 451 -22.07 -3.62 27.25
CA GLY A 451 -22.72 -2.62 26.42
C GLY A 451 -23.02 -3.14 25.02
N GLU A 452 -23.86 -2.41 24.29
CA GLU A 452 -24.33 -2.80 22.96
C GLU A 452 -23.21 -2.92 21.91
N ALA A 453 -23.49 -3.59 20.79
CA ALA A 453 -22.55 -3.66 19.67
C ALA A 453 -22.26 -2.24 19.13
N GLY A 454 -20.99 -1.92 18.88
CA GLY A 454 -20.58 -0.59 18.38
C GLY A 454 -20.52 0.55 19.42
N ILE A 455 -20.89 0.30 20.68
CA ILE A 455 -20.99 1.34 21.72
C ILE A 455 -19.63 1.92 22.19
N GLY A 456 -18.52 1.31 21.79
CA GLY A 456 -17.16 1.75 22.13
C GLY A 456 -16.39 0.86 23.13
N LYS A 457 -16.86 -0.36 23.45
CA LYS A 457 -16.15 -1.29 24.37
C LYS A 457 -14.68 -1.48 23.99
N SER A 458 -14.46 -1.82 22.73
CA SER A 458 -13.13 -2.05 22.19
C SER A 458 -12.26 -0.79 22.15
N ARG A 459 -12.87 0.37 21.88
CA ARG A 459 -12.16 1.66 21.88
C ARG A 459 -11.66 2.02 23.28
N LEU A 460 -12.50 1.84 24.29
CA LEU A 460 -12.13 2.04 25.69
C LEU A 460 -10.95 1.14 26.09
N LEU A 461 -10.97 -0.12 25.66
CA LEU A 461 -9.87 -1.06 25.91
C LEU A 461 -8.59 -0.67 25.20
N ASN A 462 -8.68 -0.27 23.93
CA ASN A 462 -7.53 0.20 23.17
C ASN A 462 -6.86 1.40 23.86
N GLU A 463 -7.65 2.40 24.26
CA GLU A 463 -7.13 3.56 25.01
C GLU A 463 -6.45 3.13 26.31
N PHE A 464 -7.07 2.19 27.04
CA PHE A 464 -6.51 1.66 28.28
C PHE A 464 -5.19 0.93 28.07
N PHE A 465 -5.06 0.12 27.01
CA PHE A 465 -3.84 -0.59 26.69
C PHE A 465 -2.71 0.31 26.18
N GLN A 466 -3.07 1.43 25.53
CA GLN A 466 -2.13 2.44 25.06
C GLN A 466 -1.65 3.40 26.16
N ALA A 467 -2.29 3.43 27.32
CA ALA A 467 -1.85 4.23 28.44
C ALA A 467 -0.45 3.77 28.88
N GLU A 468 0.53 4.69 28.83
CA GLU A 468 1.97 4.39 28.96
C GLU A 468 2.28 3.44 30.13
N PHE A 469 1.68 3.66 31.29
CA PHE A 469 1.91 2.84 32.47
C PHE A 469 1.42 1.39 32.29
N VAL A 470 0.33 1.14 31.57
CA VAL A 470 -0.17 -0.22 31.23
C VAL A 470 0.79 -0.88 30.25
N THR A 471 1.12 -0.18 29.17
CA THR A 471 1.95 -0.69 28.07
C THR A 471 3.40 -0.94 28.48
N THR A 472 3.87 -0.31 29.56
CA THR A 472 5.24 -0.47 30.11
C THR A 472 5.33 -1.46 31.28
N HIS A 473 4.24 -1.71 32.02
CA HIS A 473 4.25 -2.59 33.20
C HIS A 473 3.46 -3.89 33.07
N THR A 474 2.61 -4.07 32.05
CA THR A 474 1.80 -5.30 31.87
C THR A 474 1.98 -5.97 30.50
N GLN A 475 1.73 -7.27 30.41
CA GLN A 475 1.54 -8.00 29.14
C GLN A 475 0.04 -8.19 28.92
N ILE A 476 -0.42 -8.01 27.68
CA ILE A 476 -1.84 -8.10 27.34
C ILE A 476 -2.03 -9.30 26.42
N PHE A 477 -2.90 -10.22 26.82
CA PHE A 477 -3.23 -11.42 26.05
C PHE A 477 -4.70 -11.36 25.65
N ILE A 478 -4.96 -11.27 24.34
CA ILE A 478 -6.31 -11.12 23.80
C ILE A 478 -6.83 -12.46 23.30
N CYS A 479 -7.89 -12.94 23.93
CA CYS A 479 -8.64 -14.14 23.60
C CYS A 479 -9.98 -13.73 22.98
N GLN A 480 -10.09 -13.87 21.67
CA GLN A 480 -11.30 -13.49 20.93
C GLN A 480 -12.24 -14.68 20.79
N THR A 481 -13.52 -14.48 21.11
CA THR A 481 -14.57 -15.47 20.86
C THR A 481 -15.18 -15.27 19.48
N ASP A 482 -15.81 -16.33 18.96
CA ASP A 482 -16.38 -16.39 17.63
C ASP A 482 -17.79 -17.01 17.69
N GLU A 483 -18.75 -16.38 17.03
CA GLU A 483 -20.13 -16.87 16.96
C GLU A 483 -20.27 -18.16 16.12
N ILE A 484 -19.42 -18.28 15.08
CA ILE A 484 -19.46 -19.30 14.04
C ILE A 484 -18.61 -20.50 14.46
N LEU A 485 -17.37 -20.24 14.89
CA LEU A 485 -16.43 -21.28 15.29
C LEU A 485 -16.47 -21.51 16.81
N ARG A 486 -17.53 -22.19 17.29
CA ARG A 486 -17.67 -22.62 18.70
C ARG A 486 -16.85 -23.89 19.00
N GLN A 487 -15.62 -23.94 18.50
CA GLN A 487 -14.70 -25.05 18.76
C GLN A 487 -14.16 -24.96 20.19
N SER A 488 -13.92 -26.12 20.80
CA SER A 488 -13.31 -26.24 22.13
C SER A 488 -12.04 -25.39 22.26
N LEU A 489 -11.99 -24.52 23.27
CA LEU A 489 -10.83 -23.67 23.59
C LEU A 489 -10.38 -22.72 22.48
N ASN A 490 -11.24 -22.41 21.50
CA ASN A 490 -10.87 -21.59 20.35
C ASN A 490 -10.23 -20.23 20.71
N PRO A 491 -10.75 -19.44 21.66
CA PRO A 491 -10.15 -18.14 22.04
C PRO A 491 -8.71 -18.28 22.55
N PHE A 492 -8.39 -19.39 23.20
CA PHE A 492 -7.07 -19.67 23.75
C PHE A 492 -6.13 -20.23 22.68
N ILE A 493 -6.60 -21.13 21.81
CA ILE A 493 -5.83 -21.59 20.65
C ILE A 493 -5.42 -20.39 19.80
N TYR A 494 -6.36 -19.47 19.60
CA TYR A 494 -6.17 -18.26 18.85
C TYR A 494 -5.08 -17.37 19.45
N TRP A 495 -5.17 -17.07 20.75
CA TRP A 495 -4.13 -16.36 21.48
C TRP A 495 -2.77 -17.07 21.41
N LEU A 496 -2.73 -18.40 21.61
CA LEU A 496 -1.49 -19.17 21.58
C LEU A 496 -0.81 -19.12 20.20
N ARG A 497 -1.58 -19.09 19.11
CA ARG A 497 -1.03 -18.94 17.75
C ARG A 497 -0.29 -17.61 17.62
N ARG A 498 -0.87 -16.51 18.11
CA ARG A 498 -0.21 -15.19 18.15
C ARG A 498 1.01 -15.21 19.08
N TYR A 499 0.84 -15.70 20.32
CA TYR A 499 1.90 -15.73 21.33
C TYR A 499 3.16 -16.48 20.87
N PHE A 500 2.99 -17.61 20.17
CA PHE A 500 4.09 -18.41 19.62
C PHE A 500 4.41 -18.11 18.15
N ASP A 501 3.95 -16.98 17.60
CA ASP A 501 4.23 -16.48 16.25
C ASP A 501 3.92 -17.51 15.12
N GLN A 502 2.86 -18.30 15.26
CA GLN A 502 2.51 -19.39 14.34
C GLN A 502 1.94 -18.86 13.02
N SER A 503 2.35 -19.46 11.89
CA SER A 503 1.86 -19.08 10.55
C SER A 503 1.26 -20.27 9.80
N ALA A 504 0.09 -20.06 9.20
CA ALA A 504 -0.55 -21.05 8.32
C ALA A 504 0.19 -21.27 6.98
N ALA A 505 1.01 -20.29 6.56
CA ALA A 505 1.82 -20.38 5.35
C ALA A 505 3.15 -21.13 5.57
N ALA A 506 3.64 -21.13 6.81
CA ALA A 506 4.91 -21.76 7.18
C ALA A 506 4.81 -23.29 7.25
N SER A 507 5.94 -23.95 7.05
CA SER A 507 6.09 -25.39 7.24
C SER A 507 5.93 -25.79 8.71
N LYS A 508 5.61 -27.06 8.96
CA LYS A 508 5.53 -27.59 10.34
C LYS A 508 6.85 -27.47 11.10
N ILE A 509 7.99 -27.51 10.40
CA ILE A 509 9.31 -27.39 11.01
C ILE A 509 9.56 -25.95 11.48
N GLU A 510 9.26 -24.97 10.62
CA GLU A 510 9.39 -23.55 10.98
C GLU A 510 8.50 -23.19 12.16
N ASN A 511 7.24 -23.63 12.16
CA ASN A 511 6.32 -23.38 13.27
C ASN A 511 6.77 -24.02 14.59
N LYS A 512 7.39 -25.21 14.54
CA LYS A 512 8.05 -25.81 15.72
C LYS A 512 9.23 -24.97 16.21
N ASN A 513 10.07 -24.48 15.31
CA ASN A 513 11.21 -23.62 15.68
C ASN A 513 10.72 -22.32 16.32
N ARG A 514 9.68 -21.67 15.78
CA ARG A 514 9.06 -20.48 16.38
C ARG A 514 8.54 -20.75 17.79
N PHE A 515 7.82 -21.86 17.95
CA PHE A 515 7.35 -22.30 19.27
C PHE A 515 8.52 -22.44 20.26
N GLN A 516 9.58 -23.16 19.89
CA GLN A 516 10.75 -23.39 20.75
C GLN A 516 11.53 -22.10 21.05
N ASN A 517 11.66 -21.19 20.08
CA ASN A 517 12.36 -19.92 20.25
C ASN A 517 11.68 -18.99 21.27
N LYS A 518 10.35 -19.07 21.40
CA LYS A 518 9.59 -18.36 22.45
C LYS A 518 9.56 -19.16 23.77
N PHE A 519 9.40 -20.49 23.69
CA PHE A 519 9.21 -21.33 24.86
C PHE A 519 10.48 -21.50 25.70
N ASN A 520 11.64 -21.73 25.09
CA ASN A 520 12.89 -21.99 25.82
C ASN A 520 13.34 -20.79 26.68
N PRO A 521 13.32 -19.54 26.18
CA PRO A 521 13.62 -18.37 27.02
C PRO A 521 12.63 -18.20 28.18
N LEU A 522 11.34 -18.51 27.96
CA LEU A 522 10.33 -18.46 29.02
C LEU A 522 10.68 -19.44 30.15
N VAL A 523 10.99 -20.71 29.82
CA VAL A 523 11.43 -21.70 30.81
C VAL A 523 12.66 -21.21 31.57
N ALA A 524 13.68 -20.71 30.87
CA ALA A 524 14.92 -20.26 31.49
C ALA A 524 14.73 -19.09 32.47
N GLN A 525 13.70 -18.25 32.26
CA GLN A 525 13.40 -17.07 33.08
C GLN A 525 12.34 -17.34 34.15
N THR A 526 11.67 -18.50 34.10
CA THR A 526 10.65 -18.91 35.07
C THR A 526 11.31 -19.35 36.39
N ALA A 527 10.66 -19.17 37.53
CA ALA A 527 11.16 -19.60 38.82
C ALA A 527 11.38 -21.13 38.90
N ALA A 528 12.44 -21.56 39.60
CA ALA A 528 12.84 -22.97 39.68
C ALA A 528 11.73 -23.93 40.17
N ALA A 529 10.77 -23.43 40.95
CA ALA A 529 9.62 -24.21 41.42
C ALA A 529 8.61 -24.53 40.30
N LEU A 530 8.47 -23.65 39.30
CA LEU A 530 7.49 -23.79 38.22
C LEU A 530 8.09 -24.38 36.93
N GLN A 531 9.41 -24.29 36.74
CA GLN A 531 10.12 -24.81 35.57
C GLN A 531 9.78 -26.27 35.22
N PRO A 532 9.79 -27.25 36.16
CA PRO A 532 9.51 -28.65 35.81
C PRO A 532 8.08 -28.84 35.29
N GLU A 533 7.11 -28.13 35.85
CA GLU A 533 5.73 -28.19 35.39
C GLU A 533 5.56 -27.51 34.03
N LEU A 534 6.24 -26.39 33.80
CA LEU A 534 6.21 -25.72 32.49
C LEU A 534 6.80 -26.63 31.40
N GLU A 535 7.96 -27.24 31.63
CA GLU A 535 8.56 -28.21 30.71
C GLU A 535 7.64 -29.41 30.47
N ARG A 536 7.01 -29.94 31.52
CA ARG A 536 6.07 -31.06 31.43
C ARG A 536 4.89 -30.76 30.50
N VAL A 537 4.38 -29.53 30.52
CA VAL A 537 3.22 -29.13 29.72
C VAL A 537 3.54 -28.71 28.28
N HIS A 538 4.83 -28.63 27.90
CA HIS A 538 5.30 -28.24 26.56
C HIS A 538 4.50 -28.92 25.42
N SER A 539 4.38 -30.26 25.48
CA SER A 539 3.73 -31.03 24.41
C SER A 539 2.21 -30.83 24.34
N PHE A 540 1.57 -30.39 25.42
CA PHE A 540 0.14 -30.07 25.45
C PHE A 540 -0.12 -28.68 24.84
N LEU A 541 0.73 -27.69 25.12
CA LEU A 541 0.67 -26.38 24.47
C LEU A 541 0.87 -26.50 22.96
N GLY A 542 1.90 -27.22 22.53
CA GLY A 542 2.14 -27.40 21.10
C GLY A 542 1.03 -28.21 20.41
N ALA A 543 0.37 -29.13 21.11
CA ALA A 543 -0.78 -29.88 20.57
C ALA A 543 -1.95 -28.98 20.19
N LEU A 544 -2.25 -27.94 21.00
CA LEU A 544 -3.27 -26.93 20.69
C LEU A 544 -2.97 -26.16 19.40
N LEU A 545 -1.69 -26.07 19.03
CA LEU A 545 -1.20 -25.42 17.82
C LEU A 545 -1.04 -26.39 16.64
N GLY A 546 -1.45 -27.65 16.78
CA GLY A 546 -1.27 -28.68 15.77
C GLY A 546 0.17 -29.20 15.63
N LEU A 547 1.04 -28.91 16.61
CA LEU A 547 2.41 -29.39 16.67
C LEU A 547 2.49 -30.70 17.48
N ARG A 548 3.26 -31.67 16.97
CA ARG A 548 3.42 -33.00 17.57
C ARG A 548 4.89 -33.35 17.71
N TRP A 549 5.26 -33.94 18.84
CA TRP A 549 6.58 -34.52 19.08
C TRP A 549 6.43 -36.01 19.38
N PRO A 550 7.11 -36.90 18.62
CA PRO A 550 7.03 -38.33 18.86
C PRO A 550 7.43 -38.68 20.29
N ASN A 551 6.70 -39.62 20.91
CA ASN A 551 6.92 -40.09 22.28
C ASN A 551 6.76 -39.01 23.35
N SER A 552 6.04 -37.92 23.05
CA SER A 552 5.76 -36.87 24.04
C SER A 552 4.69 -37.30 25.05
N LEU A 553 4.64 -36.63 26.20
CA LEU A 553 3.61 -36.89 27.23
C LEU A 553 2.19 -36.77 26.69
N TYR A 554 1.93 -35.81 25.79
CA TYR A 554 0.63 -35.70 25.15
C TYR A 554 0.21 -36.99 24.42
N GLU A 555 1.13 -37.65 23.72
CA GLU A 555 0.84 -38.88 22.96
C GLU A 555 0.63 -40.11 23.88
N GLN A 556 1.27 -40.11 25.06
CA GLN A 556 1.26 -41.25 25.99
C GLN A 556 0.06 -41.26 26.95
N VAL A 557 -0.52 -40.08 27.24
CA VAL A 557 -1.61 -39.94 28.22
C VAL A 557 -2.96 -40.35 27.60
N GLU A 558 -3.89 -40.86 28.41
CA GLU A 558 -5.26 -41.21 27.96
C GLU A 558 -6.12 -39.97 27.65
N SER A 559 -7.10 -40.08 26.75
CA SER A 559 -7.89 -38.95 26.23
C SER A 559 -8.50 -38.04 27.29
N LYS A 560 -9.04 -38.57 28.41
CA LYS A 560 -9.64 -37.75 29.47
C LYS A 560 -8.58 -36.94 30.22
N LEU A 561 -7.48 -37.59 30.61
CA LEU A 561 -6.35 -36.93 31.25
C LEU A 561 -5.66 -35.93 30.30
N ARG A 562 -5.71 -36.14 28.97
CA ARG A 562 -5.17 -35.17 28.00
C ARG A 562 -5.86 -33.82 28.09
N PHE A 563 -7.20 -33.80 28.20
CA PHE A 563 -7.95 -32.56 28.28
C PHE A 563 -7.61 -31.77 29.56
N ASP A 564 -7.65 -32.43 30.72
CA ASP A 564 -7.29 -31.80 31.99
C ASP A 564 -5.84 -31.26 31.98
N ASN A 565 -4.89 -32.04 31.43
CA ASN A 565 -3.51 -31.58 31.27
C ASN A 565 -3.38 -30.42 30.27
N THR A 566 -4.25 -30.34 29.27
CA THR A 566 -4.29 -29.23 28.30
C THR A 566 -4.78 -27.95 28.96
N LEU A 567 -5.83 -28.02 29.79
CA LEU A 567 -6.26 -26.87 30.58
C LEU A 567 -5.14 -26.42 31.53
N GLN A 568 -4.50 -27.38 32.22
CA GLN A 568 -3.40 -27.06 33.14
C GLN A 568 -2.20 -26.47 32.41
N ALA A 569 -1.95 -26.90 31.17
CA ALA A 569 -0.89 -26.35 30.33
C ALA A 569 -1.05 -24.84 30.11
N ILE A 570 -2.27 -24.40 29.80
CA ILE A 570 -2.57 -22.97 29.60
C ILE A 570 -2.42 -22.19 30.92
N VAL A 571 -2.90 -22.74 32.04
CA VAL A 571 -2.74 -22.09 33.35
C VAL A 571 -1.27 -21.98 33.75
N THR A 572 -0.48 -23.03 33.55
CA THR A 572 0.96 -23.02 33.82
C THR A 572 1.69 -22.02 32.93
N LEU A 573 1.30 -21.90 31.66
CA LEU A 573 1.85 -20.88 30.76
C LEU A 573 1.54 -19.46 31.24
N LEU A 574 0.29 -19.19 31.64
CA LEU A 574 -0.11 -17.87 32.16
C LEU A 574 0.65 -17.51 33.44
N LYS A 575 0.86 -18.48 34.34
CA LYS A 575 1.68 -18.30 35.54
C LYS A 575 3.11 -17.93 35.18
N ALA A 576 3.76 -18.71 34.31
CA ALA A 576 5.12 -18.43 33.88
C ALA A 576 5.27 -17.06 33.20
N ALA A 577 4.32 -16.69 32.34
CA ALA A 577 4.31 -15.38 31.70
C ALA A 577 4.16 -14.24 32.73
N SER A 578 3.28 -14.42 33.72
CA SER A 578 3.04 -13.43 34.77
C SER A 578 4.22 -13.22 35.73
N GLU A 579 5.12 -14.20 35.86
CA GLU A 579 6.38 -14.04 36.61
C GLU A 579 7.36 -13.10 35.89
N GLN A 580 7.35 -13.07 34.56
CA GLN A 580 8.15 -12.11 33.81
C GLN A 580 7.58 -10.70 33.94
N ARG A 581 6.26 -10.59 33.82
CA ARG A 581 5.54 -9.32 33.89
C ARG A 581 4.03 -9.57 34.08
N PRO A 582 3.33 -8.79 34.92
CA PRO A 582 1.90 -8.97 35.17
C PRO A 582 1.05 -9.09 33.91
N VAL A 583 0.05 -9.97 33.93
CA VAL A 583 -0.77 -10.31 32.75
C VAL A 583 -2.19 -9.75 32.87
N ILE A 584 -2.66 -9.11 31.79
CA ILE A 584 -4.06 -8.80 31.55
C ILE A 584 -4.58 -9.77 30.49
N LEU A 585 -5.44 -10.70 30.89
CA LEU A 585 -6.10 -11.63 29.98
C LEU A 585 -7.46 -11.07 29.57
N VAL A 586 -7.57 -10.68 28.31
CA VAL A 586 -8.75 -10.05 27.71
C VAL A 586 -9.59 -11.12 27.02
N LEU A 587 -10.85 -11.24 27.42
CA LEU A 587 -11.83 -12.15 26.86
C LEU A 587 -12.87 -11.32 26.09
N GLU A 588 -12.77 -11.32 24.76
CA GLU A 588 -13.68 -10.52 23.94
C GLU A 588 -14.97 -11.27 23.62
N ASP A 589 -16.11 -10.56 23.73
CA ASP A 589 -17.44 -11.06 23.37
C ASP A 589 -17.86 -12.35 24.11
N VAL A 590 -17.66 -12.44 25.43
CA VAL A 590 -17.87 -13.66 26.24
C VAL A 590 -19.27 -14.29 26.18
N HIS A 591 -20.25 -13.61 25.60
CA HIS A 591 -21.57 -14.17 25.29
C HIS A 591 -21.51 -15.29 24.22
N TRP A 592 -20.41 -15.39 23.47
CA TRP A 592 -20.14 -16.48 22.51
C TRP A 592 -19.12 -17.51 23.01
N LEU A 593 -18.73 -17.44 24.29
CA LEU A 593 -17.71 -18.31 24.88
C LEU A 593 -18.17 -19.78 24.90
N ASP A 594 -17.29 -20.70 24.48
CA ASP A 594 -17.58 -22.14 24.48
C ASP A 594 -17.46 -22.75 25.90
N PRO A 595 -18.14 -23.88 26.18
CA PRO A 595 -18.13 -24.50 27.51
C PRO A 595 -16.74 -24.91 28.02
N ASP A 596 -15.85 -25.36 27.13
CA ASP A 596 -14.51 -25.79 27.54
C ASP A 596 -13.64 -24.57 27.90
N SER A 597 -13.79 -23.47 27.17
CA SER A 597 -13.19 -22.17 27.54
C SER A 597 -13.74 -21.63 28.85
N GLN A 598 -15.04 -21.78 29.12
CA GLN A 598 -15.63 -21.42 30.43
C GLN A 598 -14.96 -22.23 31.54
N GLN A 599 -14.83 -23.55 31.38
CA GLN A 599 -14.16 -24.42 32.35
C GLN A 599 -12.70 -24.00 32.60
N LEU A 600 -11.97 -23.58 31.57
CA LEU A 600 -10.61 -23.06 31.72
C LEU A 600 -10.57 -21.78 32.56
N ILE A 601 -11.48 -20.83 32.31
CA ILE A 601 -11.52 -19.58 33.06
C ILE A 601 -11.92 -19.85 34.51
N GLU A 602 -12.87 -20.74 34.76
CA GLU A 602 -13.19 -21.19 36.12
C GLU A 602 -11.97 -21.79 36.82
N MET A 603 -11.14 -22.55 36.09
CA MET A 603 -9.92 -23.13 36.64
C MET A 603 -8.85 -22.09 36.94
N ILE A 604 -8.74 -21.04 36.11
CA ILE A 604 -7.88 -19.87 36.35
C ILE A 604 -8.35 -19.14 37.63
N LEU A 605 -9.66 -18.90 37.74
CA LEU A 605 -10.28 -18.19 38.87
C LEU A 605 -10.19 -18.96 40.20
N ARG A 606 -9.94 -20.27 40.19
CA ARG A 606 -9.66 -21.06 41.40
C ARG A 606 -8.24 -20.90 41.94
N GLN A 607 -7.32 -20.36 41.13
CA GLN A 607 -5.89 -20.33 41.41
C GLN A 607 -5.34 -18.90 41.53
N THR A 608 -6.21 -17.94 41.86
CA THR A 608 -5.94 -16.48 41.81
C THR A 608 -4.88 -16.00 42.78
N ASP A 609 -4.70 -16.65 43.93
CA ASP A 609 -3.73 -16.21 44.96
C ASP A 609 -2.25 -16.42 44.56
N HIS A 610 -1.98 -17.00 43.39
CA HIS A 610 -0.65 -17.54 43.08
C HIS A 610 0.14 -16.70 42.07
N PHE A 611 -0.45 -15.71 41.40
CA PHE A 611 0.24 -14.94 40.35
C PHE A 611 -0.47 -13.63 39.93
N PRO A 612 0.27 -12.61 39.44
CA PRO A 612 -0.29 -11.31 39.05
C PRO A 612 -1.03 -11.40 37.71
N LEU A 613 -2.31 -11.75 37.80
CA LEU A 613 -3.24 -11.85 36.67
C LEU A 613 -4.47 -10.95 36.89
N MET A 614 -4.96 -10.37 35.81
CA MET A 614 -6.25 -9.68 35.76
C MET A 614 -7.08 -10.22 34.60
N LEU A 615 -8.37 -10.46 34.83
CA LEU A 615 -9.30 -10.85 33.76
C LEU A 615 -10.12 -9.65 33.34
N LEU A 616 -10.17 -9.40 32.04
CA LEU A 616 -11.02 -8.37 31.46
C LEU A 616 -11.94 -9.02 30.44
N ALA A 617 -13.24 -9.01 30.68
CA ALA A 617 -14.25 -9.56 29.78
C ALA A 617 -15.05 -8.45 29.11
N THR A 618 -15.40 -8.61 27.83
CA THR A 618 -16.41 -7.77 27.17
C THR A 618 -17.66 -8.59 26.86
N THR A 619 -18.84 -8.02 27.12
CA THR A 619 -20.11 -8.70 26.85
C THR A 619 -21.20 -7.74 26.39
N ARG A 620 -22.27 -8.30 25.82
CA ARG A 620 -23.49 -7.56 25.49
C ARG A 620 -24.49 -7.63 26.65
N PRO A 621 -25.46 -6.71 26.71
CA PRO A 621 -26.60 -6.85 27.58
C PRO A 621 -27.32 -8.17 27.29
N ALA A 622 -27.28 -9.12 28.24
CA ALA A 622 -28.04 -10.35 28.14
C ALA A 622 -29.55 -10.08 28.27
N GLU A 623 -30.37 -10.83 27.54
CA GLU A 623 -31.85 -10.85 27.71
C GLU A 623 -32.28 -11.50 29.04
N SER A 624 -31.36 -12.20 29.71
CA SER A 624 -31.57 -12.85 31.01
C SER A 624 -30.43 -12.51 31.99
N ASP A 625 -30.70 -12.48 33.29
CA ASP A 625 -29.71 -12.18 34.34
C ASP A 625 -28.72 -13.33 34.62
N VAL A 626 -28.60 -14.31 33.72
CA VAL A 626 -27.67 -15.43 33.90
C VAL A 626 -26.23 -14.95 33.67
N ALA A 627 -25.39 -15.08 34.71
CA ALA A 627 -23.96 -14.77 34.61
C ALA A 627 -23.28 -15.67 33.56
N TRP A 628 -22.40 -15.08 32.76
CA TRP A 628 -21.66 -15.79 31.70
C TRP A 628 -20.60 -16.76 32.24
N ILE A 629 -20.31 -16.70 33.54
CA ILE A 629 -19.37 -17.59 34.23
C ILE A 629 -19.83 -17.88 35.66
N SER A 630 -19.60 -19.12 36.11
CA SER A 630 -19.78 -19.51 37.51
C SER A 630 -18.55 -19.17 38.32
N LEU A 631 -18.73 -18.49 39.45
CA LEU A 631 -17.61 -18.05 40.27
C LEU A 631 -17.29 -19.13 41.30
N PRO A 632 -16.07 -19.68 41.28
CA PRO A 632 -15.72 -20.79 42.16
C PRO A 632 -15.48 -20.34 43.62
N ALA A 633 -15.20 -19.05 43.82
CA ALA A 633 -14.91 -18.41 45.10
C ALA A 633 -15.26 -16.91 45.03
N PRO A 634 -15.44 -16.22 46.17
CA PRO A 634 -15.61 -14.76 46.18
C PRO A 634 -14.30 -14.08 45.77
N ILE A 635 -14.28 -13.55 44.56
CA ILE A 635 -13.16 -12.79 43.98
C ILE A 635 -13.55 -11.31 43.79
N PRO A 636 -12.59 -10.37 43.70
CA PRO A 636 -12.89 -8.99 43.34
C PRO A 636 -13.50 -8.89 41.94
N GLN A 637 -14.58 -8.12 41.81
CA GLN A 637 -15.29 -7.92 40.55
C GLN A 637 -15.64 -6.46 40.33
N THR A 638 -15.61 -6.02 39.07
CA THR A 638 -16.04 -4.68 38.67
C THR A 638 -16.80 -4.79 37.35
N THR A 639 -17.99 -4.22 37.29
CA THR A 639 -18.77 -4.14 36.05
C THR A 639 -18.83 -2.69 35.58
N ILE A 640 -18.45 -2.45 34.33
CA ILE A 640 -18.49 -1.14 33.68
C ILE A 640 -19.57 -1.21 32.59
N GLU A 641 -20.65 -0.46 32.78
CA GLU A 641 -21.78 -0.40 31.84
C GLU A 641 -21.59 0.78 30.88
N LEU A 642 -21.38 0.50 29.60
CA LEU A 642 -21.27 1.53 28.56
C LEU A 642 -22.66 1.91 28.05
N GLN A 643 -23.08 3.12 28.39
CA GLN A 643 -24.33 3.73 27.94
C GLN A 643 -24.17 4.43 26.58
N ALA A 644 -25.29 4.72 25.92
CA ALA A 644 -25.32 5.59 24.74
C ALA A 644 -24.64 6.94 24.99
N LEU A 645 -23.89 7.45 24.01
CA LEU A 645 -23.22 8.74 24.12
C LEU A 645 -24.24 9.89 24.13
N PRO A 646 -24.04 10.91 24.98
CA PRO A 646 -24.84 12.14 24.95
C PRO A 646 -24.70 12.88 23.62
N ASN A 647 -25.72 13.67 23.25
CA ASN A 647 -25.73 14.42 21.99
C ASN A 647 -24.55 15.41 21.86
N GLU A 648 -24.11 15.97 22.98
CA GLU A 648 -22.96 16.87 23.04
C GLU A 648 -21.69 16.15 22.58
N VAL A 649 -21.49 14.92 23.06
CA VAL A 649 -20.34 14.08 22.70
C VAL A 649 -20.44 13.57 21.26
N LEU A 650 -21.64 13.23 20.79
CA LEU A 650 -21.86 12.85 19.38
C LEU A 650 -21.51 14.00 18.43
N ASN A 651 -21.83 15.23 18.81
CA ASN A 651 -21.48 16.41 18.02
C ASN A 651 -19.96 16.57 17.91
N GLU A 652 -19.23 16.43 19.03
CA GLU A 652 -17.76 16.46 19.03
C GLU A 652 -17.15 15.35 18.16
N LEU A 653 -17.64 14.12 18.29
CA LEU A 653 -17.22 12.99 17.47
C LEU A 653 -17.42 13.27 15.98
N ALA A 654 -18.59 13.77 15.59
CA ALA A 654 -18.90 14.08 14.20
C ALA A 654 -18.04 15.22 13.64
N GLN A 655 -17.77 16.25 14.44
CA GLN A 655 -16.90 17.35 14.04
C GLN A 655 -15.45 16.90 13.83
N MET A 656 -14.98 15.98 14.67
CA MET A 656 -13.68 15.34 14.49
C MET A 656 -13.64 14.53 13.20
N LEU A 657 -14.62 13.63 12.99
CA LEU A 657 -14.67 12.78 11.78
C LEU A 657 -14.77 13.56 10.47
N LEU A 658 -15.40 14.75 10.49
CA LEU A 658 -15.55 15.60 9.31
C LEU A 658 -14.50 16.73 9.22
N ASN A 659 -13.57 16.83 10.18
CA ASN A 659 -12.62 17.94 10.28
C ASN A 659 -13.30 19.33 10.18
N GLY A 660 -14.35 19.56 10.98
CA GLY A 660 -15.01 20.87 11.07
C GLY A 660 -16.39 20.86 11.71
N PRO A 661 -16.95 22.04 12.02
CA PRO A 661 -18.26 22.17 12.66
C PRO A 661 -19.37 21.61 11.77
N ILE A 662 -20.45 21.11 12.39
CA ILE A 662 -21.64 20.59 11.71
C ILE A 662 -22.87 21.44 12.01
N THR A 663 -23.86 21.38 11.12
CA THR A 663 -25.17 22.01 11.32
C THR A 663 -26.04 21.23 12.32
N ALA A 664 -26.99 21.94 12.95
CA ALA A 664 -27.95 21.34 13.87
C ALA A 664 -28.81 20.26 13.18
N ASP A 665 -29.12 20.42 11.89
CA ASP A 665 -29.91 19.45 11.15
C ASP A 665 -29.15 18.13 10.92
N LEU A 666 -27.85 18.21 10.61
CA LEU A 666 -27.00 17.03 10.50
C LEU A 666 -26.87 16.32 11.85
N LEU A 667 -26.71 17.07 12.94
CA LEU A 667 -26.69 16.53 14.30
C LEU A 667 -28.02 15.82 14.64
N ALA A 668 -29.16 16.43 14.33
CA ALA A 668 -30.48 15.85 14.59
C ALA A 668 -30.68 14.52 13.86
N ILE A 669 -30.22 14.42 12.61
CA ILE A 669 -30.28 13.17 11.84
C ILE A 669 -29.41 12.10 12.49
N MET A 670 -28.18 12.43 12.88
CA MET A 670 -27.29 11.48 13.56
C MET A 670 -27.88 11.02 14.90
N THR A 671 -28.36 11.94 15.74
CA THR A 671 -28.99 11.61 17.02
C THR A 671 -30.18 10.68 16.83
N HIS A 672 -31.08 10.97 15.89
CA HIS A 672 -32.27 10.15 15.65
C HIS A 672 -31.93 8.77 15.08
N ARG A 673 -30.85 8.64 14.30
CA ARG A 673 -30.53 7.38 13.59
C ARG A 673 -29.52 6.51 14.33
N ALA A 674 -28.59 7.13 15.05
CA ALA A 674 -27.54 6.42 15.77
C ALA A 674 -27.91 6.12 17.22
N GLU A 675 -28.91 6.80 17.80
CA GLU A 675 -29.36 6.60 19.18
C GLU A 675 -28.20 6.61 20.19
N GLY A 676 -27.18 7.46 19.95
CA GLY A 676 -25.98 7.56 20.78
C GLY A 676 -24.94 6.46 20.59
N ASN A 677 -25.06 5.62 19.56
CA ASN A 677 -24.07 4.61 19.19
C ASN A 677 -22.96 5.23 18.30
N PRO A 678 -21.71 5.36 18.79
CA PRO A 678 -20.64 6.01 18.02
C PRO A 678 -20.30 5.31 16.71
N PHE A 679 -20.33 3.97 16.65
CA PHE A 679 -20.11 3.24 15.40
C PHE A 679 -21.18 3.62 14.36
N PHE A 680 -22.43 3.81 14.80
CA PHE A 680 -23.52 4.15 13.88
C PHE A 680 -23.36 5.56 13.31
N VAL A 681 -22.91 6.51 14.14
CA VAL A 681 -22.56 7.86 13.68
C VAL A 681 -21.45 7.81 12.63
N GLU A 682 -20.36 7.09 12.90
CA GLU A 682 -19.24 6.95 11.98
C GLU A 682 -19.69 6.35 10.64
N GLN A 683 -20.43 5.23 10.67
CA GLN A 683 -20.90 4.58 9.44
C GLN A 683 -21.88 5.46 8.65
N LEU A 684 -22.75 6.20 9.34
CA LEU A 684 -23.68 7.13 8.70
C LEU A 684 -22.95 8.29 8.03
N LEU A 685 -21.97 8.89 8.71
CA LEU A 685 -21.15 9.97 8.15
C LEU A 685 -20.33 9.51 6.95
N LEU A 686 -19.67 8.36 7.06
CA LEU A 686 -18.93 7.75 5.94
C LEU A 686 -19.86 7.48 4.75
N TYR A 687 -21.06 6.94 4.98
CA TYR A 687 -22.05 6.74 3.92
C TYR A 687 -22.45 8.07 3.26
N LEU A 688 -22.72 9.10 4.04
CA LEU A 688 -23.08 10.43 3.53
C LEU A 688 -21.93 11.06 2.72
N GLN A 689 -20.67 10.83 3.10
CA GLN A 689 -19.50 11.24 2.33
C GLN A 689 -19.38 10.47 1.02
N GLU A 690 -19.50 9.14 1.05
CA GLU A 690 -19.46 8.27 -0.15
C GLU A 690 -20.54 8.65 -1.17
N GLN A 691 -21.72 9.04 -0.69
CA GLN A 691 -22.83 9.49 -1.56
C GLN A 691 -22.71 10.94 -2.02
N ARG A 692 -21.67 11.65 -1.59
CA ARG A 692 -21.50 13.09 -1.84
C ARG A 692 -22.70 13.91 -1.37
N LEU A 693 -23.39 13.45 -0.33
CA LEU A 693 -24.55 14.11 0.25
C LEU A 693 -24.14 15.21 1.23
N LEU A 694 -22.89 15.25 1.69
CA LEU A 694 -22.36 16.34 2.50
C LEU A 694 -21.77 17.47 1.64
N ARG A 695 -21.92 18.70 2.10
CA ARG A 695 -21.21 19.89 1.59
C ARG A 695 -20.77 20.77 2.73
N LYS A 696 -19.68 21.52 2.52
CA LYS A 696 -19.24 22.55 3.44
C LYS A 696 -19.78 23.90 2.96
N GLN A 697 -20.63 24.55 3.75
CA GLN A 697 -21.18 25.88 3.49
C GLN A 697 -20.66 26.83 4.57
N GLU A 698 -19.95 27.89 4.16
CA GLU A 698 -19.33 28.86 5.09
C GLU A 698 -18.44 28.21 6.18
N GLY A 699 -17.78 27.10 5.84
CA GLY A 699 -16.91 26.36 6.76
C GLY A 699 -17.64 25.35 7.66
N VAL A 700 -18.97 25.26 7.59
CA VAL A 700 -19.80 24.32 8.37
C VAL A 700 -20.32 23.20 7.47
N TRP A 701 -20.25 21.96 7.94
CA TRP A 701 -20.79 20.80 7.25
C TRP A 701 -22.31 20.76 7.34
N THR A 702 -22.94 20.67 6.18
CA THR A 702 -24.38 20.54 6.01
C THR A 702 -24.68 19.52 4.92
N ILE A 703 -25.95 19.19 4.76
CA ILE A 703 -26.40 18.22 3.78
C ILE A 703 -26.85 18.94 2.50
N ARG A 704 -26.54 18.36 1.35
CA ARG A 704 -26.75 18.99 0.03
C ARG A 704 -28.23 19.10 -0.34
N ASP A 705 -29.06 18.12 0.05
CA ASP A 705 -30.44 17.96 -0.44
C ASP A 705 -31.37 17.40 0.64
N HIS A 706 -31.98 18.29 1.43
CA HIS A 706 -32.82 17.95 2.59
C HIS A 706 -34.03 17.07 2.24
N ASP A 707 -34.65 17.29 1.07
CA ASP A 707 -35.93 16.65 0.70
C ASP A 707 -35.74 15.22 0.18
N HIS A 708 -34.61 14.94 -0.51
CA HIS A 708 -34.28 13.60 -1.01
C HIS A 708 -33.75 12.65 0.08
N LEU A 709 -33.21 13.17 1.19
CA LEU A 709 -32.55 12.35 2.24
C LEU A 709 -33.50 11.48 3.05
N GLN A 710 -34.71 11.97 3.37
CA GLN A 710 -35.60 11.20 4.26
C GLN A 710 -36.05 9.87 3.65
N SER A 711 -36.13 9.80 2.31
CA SER A 711 -36.52 8.60 1.57
C SER A 711 -35.34 7.69 1.20
N THR A 712 -34.11 8.21 1.13
CA THR A 712 -32.90 7.46 0.73
C THR A 712 -31.99 7.05 1.88
N LEU A 713 -32.11 7.65 3.06
CA LEU A 713 -31.28 7.30 4.21
C LEU A 713 -31.64 5.90 4.75
N PRO A 714 -30.66 4.99 4.85
CA PRO A 714 -30.84 3.67 5.47
C PRO A 714 -31.46 3.78 6.86
N ARG A 715 -32.39 2.87 7.19
CA ARG A 715 -33.12 2.93 8.46
C ARG A 715 -32.29 2.53 9.67
N ASP A 716 -31.27 1.71 9.44
CA ASP A 716 -30.33 1.20 10.43
C ASP A 716 -28.94 0.96 9.77
N VAL A 717 -27.94 0.63 10.59
CA VAL A 717 -26.59 0.33 10.11
C VAL A 717 -26.51 -0.94 9.28
N ARG A 718 -27.43 -1.89 9.48
CA ARG A 718 -27.52 -3.09 8.62
C ARG A 718 -27.81 -2.67 7.18
N ALA A 719 -28.73 -1.73 6.97
CA ALA A 719 -29.03 -1.21 5.64
C ALA A 719 -27.88 -0.39 5.04
N VAL A 720 -27.07 0.31 5.85
CA VAL A 720 -25.82 0.97 5.37
C VAL A 720 -24.81 -0.08 4.89
N LEU A 721 -24.57 -1.12 5.69
CA LEU A 721 -23.61 -2.19 5.37
C LEU A 721 -24.08 -3.01 4.16
N VAL A 722 -25.37 -3.35 4.08
CA VAL A 722 -25.95 -4.06 2.93
C VAL A 722 -25.85 -3.21 1.67
N ALA A 723 -26.18 -1.91 1.73
CA ALA A 723 -26.05 -1.03 0.57
C ALA A 723 -24.61 -0.90 0.06
N ARG A 724 -23.61 -1.03 0.95
CA ARG A 724 -22.20 -1.10 0.56
C ARG A 724 -21.84 -2.46 -0.07
N LEU A 725 -22.26 -3.56 0.54
CA LEU A 725 -22.05 -4.91 0.00
C LEU A 725 -22.69 -5.07 -1.38
N ASP A 726 -23.85 -4.45 -1.62
CA ASP A 726 -24.56 -4.49 -2.90
C ASP A 726 -23.84 -3.72 -4.02
N ARG A 727 -22.88 -2.85 -3.69
CA ARG A 727 -22.07 -2.10 -4.66
C ARG A 727 -20.77 -2.78 -5.04
N LEU A 728 -20.38 -3.81 -4.29
CA LEU A 728 -19.21 -4.61 -4.62
C LEU A 728 -19.48 -5.36 -5.93
N THR A 729 -18.43 -5.61 -6.70
CA THR A 729 -18.55 -6.50 -7.87
C THR A 729 -19.01 -7.88 -7.40
N ASN A 730 -19.67 -8.63 -8.29
CA ASN A 730 -20.19 -9.96 -7.94
C ASN A 730 -19.09 -10.88 -7.39
N GLU A 731 -17.88 -10.82 -7.94
CA GLU A 731 -16.73 -11.60 -7.48
C GLU A 731 -16.35 -11.25 -6.04
N VAL A 732 -16.25 -9.96 -5.70
CA VAL A 732 -15.92 -9.53 -4.33
C VAL A 732 -17.06 -9.87 -3.38
N LYS A 733 -18.31 -9.72 -3.82
CA LYS A 733 -19.48 -10.08 -3.02
C LYS A 733 -19.49 -11.58 -2.68
N GLN A 734 -19.18 -12.44 -3.64
CA GLN A 734 -19.02 -13.87 -3.42
C GLN A 734 -17.89 -14.16 -2.42
N VAL A 735 -16.71 -13.54 -2.60
CA VAL A 735 -15.59 -13.67 -1.66
C VAL A 735 -16.00 -13.31 -0.24
N VAL A 736 -16.68 -12.17 -0.04
CA VAL A 736 -17.14 -11.71 1.28
C VAL A 736 -18.20 -12.64 1.86
N GLN A 737 -19.15 -13.12 1.06
CA GLN A 737 -20.19 -14.06 1.50
C GLN A 737 -19.60 -15.42 1.90
N THR A 738 -18.67 -15.95 1.11
CA THR A 738 -17.97 -17.21 1.40
C THR A 738 -17.03 -17.07 2.59
N ALA A 739 -16.37 -15.92 2.75
CA ALA A 739 -15.56 -15.61 3.92
C ALA A 739 -16.40 -15.50 5.21
N ALA A 740 -17.62 -14.95 5.12
CA ALA A 740 -18.48 -14.69 6.27
C ALA A 740 -18.89 -15.96 7.04
N VAL A 741 -18.80 -17.15 6.44
CA VAL A 741 -19.11 -18.43 7.12
C VAL A 741 -17.88 -19.13 7.71
N LEU A 742 -16.68 -18.58 7.50
CA LEU A 742 -15.42 -19.18 7.96
C LEU A 742 -15.01 -18.75 9.37
N GLY A 743 -15.68 -17.75 9.96
CA GLY A 743 -15.32 -17.14 11.24
C GLY A 743 -14.58 -15.81 11.09
N ARG A 744 -14.18 -15.21 12.23
CA ARG A 744 -13.46 -13.92 12.30
C ARG A 744 -12.07 -13.96 11.68
N GLU A 745 -11.40 -15.11 11.73
CA GLU A 745 -10.11 -15.32 11.07
C GLU A 745 -10.06 -16.71 10.44
N PHE A 746 -9.59 -16.77 9.19
CA PHE A 746 -9.58 -17.99 8.41
C PHE A 746 -8.37 -18.07 7.48
N SER A 747 -8.08 -19.28 7.02
CA SER A 747 -7.02 -19.51 6.06
C SER A 747 -7.48 -19.07 4.66
N VAL A 748 -6.70 -18.19 4.02
CA VAL A 748 -6.92 -17.79 2.62
C VAL A 748 -6.98 -19.02 1.70
N ARG A 749 -6.20 -20.06 1.99
CA ARG A 749 -6.24 -21.31 1.20
C ARG A 749 -7.59 -22.01 1.29
N VAL A 750 -8.25 -21.97 2.44
CA VAL A 750 -9.59 -22.58 2.61
C VAL A 750 -10.62 -21.76 1.85
N LEU A 751 -10.60 -20.44 2.00
CA LEU A 751 -11.48 -19.55 1.25
C LEU A 751 -11.32 -19.74 -0.27
N MET A 752 -10.07 -19.79 -0.76
CA MET A 752 -9.78 -20.04 -2.18
C MET A 752 -10.34 -21.38 -2.67
N GLN A 753 -10.33 -22.42 -1.84
CA GLN A 753 -10.90 -23.73 -2.23
C GLN A 753 -12.42 -23.67 -2.27
N MET A 754 -13.06 -23.01 -1.30
CA MET A 754 -14.52 -22.85 -1.28
C MET A 754 -15.02 -22.03 -2.48
N LEU A 755 -14.26 -21.03 -2.91
CA LEU A 755 -14.61 -20.22 -4.08
C LEU A 755 -14.46 -20.96 -5.42
N ARG A 756 -13.73 -22.09 -5.45
CA ARG A 756 -13.53 -22.90 -6.67
C ARG A 756 -14.65 -23.91 -6.92
N GLU A 757 -15.45 -24.25 -5.91
CA GLU A 757 -16.51 -25.27 -6.04
C GLU A 757 -17.80 -24.72 -6.70
N ASP A 758 -17.94 -23.40 -6.87
CA ASP A 758 -19.13 -22.76 -7.47
C ASP A 758 -19.07 -22.64 -9.01
N GLU A 759 -18.04 -23.15 -9.69
CA GLU A 759 -17.89 -23.16 -11.17
C GLU A 759 -18.31 -24.48 -11.85
N LEU A 760 -19.04 -25.39 -11.17
CA LEU A 760 -19.49 -26.68 -11.72
C LEU A 760 -20.85 -26.66 -12.43
#